data_AF-A0A9W6SMJ7-F1
#
_entry.id   AF-A0A9W6SMJ7-F1
#
_cell.length_a   1.000
_cell.length_b   1.000
_cell.length_c   1.000
_cell.angle_alpha   90.00
_cell.angle_beta   90.00
_cell.angle_gamma   90.00
#
_symmetry.space_group_name_H-M   'P 1'
#
loop_
_entity.id
_entity.type
_entity.pdbx_description
1 polymer ?
#
loop_
_entity_poly.entity_id
_entity_poly.type
_entity_poly.pdbx_seq_one_letter_code
_entity_poly.pdbx_strand_id
1 'polypeptide(L)'
;MPPPPARPADPPSIRLTRWHALAVVAVLLACTGLTGLIAWQPWRPTAQLVAGAADLLGTAPALRLRYLYADPSGEEVSGAFTVTADGFASGTVEDPGPGTSSLVATPDGSAVYGDADWWLRRAPDRVSRVQDHWVQPDAAEAFPLDVPSALSPAAVADLVRAVSRDGDVVGDTIVDGVAVSVIASGDWELQLTRDAPVRVVSLAGPIESGGLHPSAATGPGAAIVPIGLKHAQDAPGGGSIALTPEPSDENNAARTRADSSDTMRGKGTTPPGMAASPAQPGEAPPKTAELPPQQPRFETELNASDCDTPTCSWSVTTTNTGNAPGTGTAYSGAIPVMPPISRPIGRLEPGASVTSVFSAANPAPPGGTINVTVIAGAFCQELYGADSKPYERLLGKGVDPAKAVPSLDKAFIPAAVAAMNRMLDEGADPAAVKDAMAKVDEYHLQPALLHLNSAGDAFHGLGATTQGLAAARTHEEAMRVVDAIDFARDLLDRSPGGKVSLTAPKDANGKEWTADVTSGEDAYRYILTTATTAAELVTVLNDATALLSPDANGTVRIRVERAWGEHADSLWNEDVAGLQSLLHQKNGGINACRDGGGGLDTLIISNRLGDHSLTPADFCTPESDPAKLKTPRHNKARDRVTEFLKERLKLSGRSGTVGERELIVPSGSKNGTGNNGYVDDWMLDENGVLHIWEVKSRDEAYKAPGELQWYRQKLLETGEYADVVLGFPLGEVLVEPGVLPSETLEIKDWDGTRSGNPTGEDPLAVIVYRPVQ
;
A
#
# COMPACT_ATOMS: atom_id res chain seq x y z
N MET A 1 49.20 56.70 88.05
CA MET A 1 49.44 55.75 86.93
C MET A 1 49.22 54.33 87.44
N PRO A 2 48.08 53.69 87.10
CA PRO A 2 47.85 52.27 87.33
C PRO A 2 48.34 51.41 86.15
N PRO A 3 48.70 50.14 86.39
CA PRO A 3 49.35 49.25 85.41
C PRO A 3 48.43 48.84 84.25
N PRO A 4 49.00 48.49 83.08
CA PRO A 4 48.25 48.10 81.90
C PRO A 4 47.46 46.80 82.13
N PRO A 5 46.24 46.69 81.56
CA PRO A 5 45.42 45.49 81.66
C PRO A 5 46.11 44.28 81.00
N ALA A 6 45.98 43.12 81.63
CA ALA A 6 46.55 41.86 81.19
C ALA A 6 46.08 41.50 79.77
N ARG A 7 47.02 41.04 78.94
CA ARG A 7 46.71 40.51 77.60
C ARG A 7 45.77 39.31 77.71
N PRO A 8 44.72 39.23 76.87
CA PRO A 8 43.91 38.02 76.73
C PRO A 8 44.81 36.83 76.38
N ALA A 9 44.55 35.68 77.00
CA ALA A 9 45.24 34.44 76.68
C ALA A 9 44.96 34.06 75.21
N ASP A 10 46.00 33.73 74.47
CA ASP A 10 45.87 33.22 73.10
C ASP A 10 44.98 31.95 73.10
N PRO A 11 44.03 31.83 72.15
CA PRO A 11 43.20 30.65 72.03
C PRO A 11 44.08 29.41 71.82
N PRO A 12 43.73 28.26 72.42
CA PRO A 12 44.51 27.04 72.27
C PRO A 12 44.59 26.69 70.77
N SER A 13 45.81 26.71 70.24
CA SER A 13 46.06 26.22 68.88
C SER A 13 45.73 24.72 68.86
N ILE A 14 44.52 24.39 68.40
CA ILE A 14 44.13 23.02 68.12
C ILE A 14 45.02 22.60 66.95
N ARG A 15 46.15 21.95 67.26
CA ARG A 15 46.94 21.19 66.30
C ARG A 15 46.06 20.02 65.87
N LEU A 16 45.14 20.26 64.93
CA LEU A 16 44.59 19.24 64.08
C LEU A 16 45.78 18.60 63.37
N THR A 17 46.28 17.53 63.96
CA THR A 17 47.31 16.67 63.38
C THR A 17 46.82 16.31 61.98
N ARG A 18 47.69 16.45 60.97
CA ARG A 18 47.37 16.25 59.53
C ARG A 18 46.54 14.99 59.24
N TRP A 19 46.63 13.99 60.11
CA TRP A 19 45.81 12.78 60.15
C TRP A 19 44.29 13.00 60.30
N HIS A 20 43.84 13.94 61.12
CA HIS A 20 42.40 14.21 61.31
C HIS A 20 41.80 14.95 60.10
N ALA A 21 42.56 15.87 59.49
CA ALA A 21 42.14 16.53 58.25
C ALA A 21 42.04 15.54 57.07
N LEU A 22 43.00 14.60 56.96
CA LEU A 22 42.95 13.52 55.97
C LEU A 22 41.77 12.57 56.19
N ALA A 23 41.46 12.22 57.46
CA ALA A 23 40.31 11.37 57.78
C ALA A 23 38.98 12.03 57.41
N VAL A 24 38.80 13.32 57.67
CA VAL A 24 37.57 14.05 57.31
C VAL A 24 37.42 14.18 55.79
N VAL A 25 38.49 14.45 55.06
CA VAL A 25 38.47 14.50 53.59
C VAL A 25 38.18 13.12 53.00
N ALA A 26 38.75 12.05 53.55
CA ALA A 26 38.49 10.69 53.11
C ALA A 26 37.04 10.27 53.36
N VAL A 27 36.44 10.64 54.50
CA VAL A 27 35.02 10.38 54.79
C VAL A 27 34.12 11.19 53.86
N LEU A 28 34.44 12.46 53.58
CA LEU A 28 33.68 13.26 52.63
C LEU A 28 33.76 12.70 51.21
N LEU A 29 34.95 12.27 50.76
CA LEU A 29 35.13 11.62 49.46
C LEU A 29 34.41 10.27 49.37
N ALA A 30 34.42 9.48 50.45
CA ALA A 30 33.68 8.23 50.54
C ALA A 30 32.17 8.48 50.51
N CYS A 31 31.67 9.50 51.22
CA CYS A 31 30.25 9.87 51.20
C CYS A 31 29.84 10.41 49.83
N THR A 32 30.62 11.30 49.20
CA THR A 32 30.31 11.80 47.84
C THR A 32 30.44 10.71 46.78
N GLY A 33 31.40 9.80 46.94
CA GLY A 33 31.58 8.63 46.08
C GLY A 33 30.42 7.65 46.21
N LEU A 34 29.92 7.42 47.43
CA LEU A 34 28.77 6.55 47.68
C LEU A 34 27.47 7.18 47.17
N THR A 35 27.24 8.49 47.37
CA THR A 35 26.08 9.18 46.79
C THR A 35 26.15 9.26 45.28
N GLY A 36 27.35 9.41 44.71
CA GLY A 36 27.57 9.35 43.27
C GLY A 36 27.27 7.96 42.70
N LEU A 37 27.73 6.90 43.36
CA LEU A 37 27.44 5.51 42.98
C LEU A 37 25.96 5.14 43.11
N ILE A 38 25.26 5.65 44.14
CA ILE A 38 23.82 5.42 44.31
C ILE A 38 23.01 6.23 43.29
N ALA A 39 23.40 7.46 42.98
CA ALA A 39 22.75 8.30 41.96
C ALA A 39 23.04 7.83 40.51
N TRP A 40 24.10 7.03 40.31
CA TRP A 40 24.49 6.48 39.01
C TRP A 40 23.97 5.07 38.74
N GLN A 41 23.26 4.44 39.68
CA GLN A 41 22.59 3.20 39.34
C GLN A 41 21.43 3.53 38.40
N PRO A 42 21.44 3.02 37.15
CA PRO A 42 20.33 3.21 36.24
C PRO A 42 19.07 2.69 36.92
N TRP A 43 18.04 3.53 37.00
CA TRP A 43 16.78 3.14 37.60
C TRP A 43 16.24 1.96 36.81
N ARG A 44 16.09 0.82 37.47
CA ARG A 44 15.44 -0.35 36.89
C ARG A 44 14.03 -0.37 37.46
N PRO A 45 12.98 -0.13 36.64
CA PRO A 45 11.63 -0.37 37.10
C PRO A 45 11.60 -1.80 37.64
N THR A 46 11.20 -1.97 38.90
CA THR A 46 11.03 -3.31 39.44
C THR A 46 9.88 -3.98 38.68
N ALA A 47 9.95 -5.29 38.47
CA ALA A 47 8.87 -6.04 37.82
C ALA A 47 7.48 -5.77 38.45
N GLN A 48 7.46 -5.41 39.74
CA GLN A 48 6.24 -5.00 40.46
C GLN A 48 5.66 -3.66 39.98
N LEU A 49 6.49 -2.67 39.64
CA LEU A 49 6.02 -1.38 39.15
C LEU A 49 5.39 -1.51 37.75
N VAL A 50 5.99 -2.32 36.89
CA VAL A 50 5.44 -2.57 35.55
C VAL A 50 4.14 -3.38 35.62
N ALA A 51 4.09 -4.39 36.50
CA ALA A 51 2.85 -5.14 36.77
C ALA A 51 1.72 -4.22 37.23
N GLY A 52 1.99 -3.25 38.11
CA GLY A 52 1.00 -2.27 38.55
C GLY A 52 0.45 -1.39 37.43
N ALA A 53 1.31 -0.96 36.50
CA ALA A 53 0.88 -0.19 35.33
C ALA A 53 -0.01 -1.03 34.39
N ALA A 54 0.38 -2.28 34.12
CA ALA A 54 -0.42 -3.20 33.32
C ALA A 54 -1.76 -3.54 33.99
N ASP A 55 -1.78 -3.75 35.31
CA ASP A 55 -3.02 -4.03 36.06
C ASP A 55 -3.99 -2.85 36.02
N LEU A 56 -3.47 -1.62 36.10
CA LEU A 56 -4.25 -0.39 35.97
C LEU A 56 -4.89 -0.25 34.58
N LEU A 57 -4.19 -0.65 33.51
CA LEU A 57 -4.78 -0.73 32.17
C LEU A 57 -5.82 -1.86 32.08
N GLY A 58 -5.46 -3.07 32.52
CA GLY A 58 -6.27 -4.28 32.33
C GLY A 58 -7.56 -4.32 33.16
N THR A 59 -7.65 -3.52 34.22
CA THR A 59 -8.86 -3.39 35.05
C THR A 59 -9.71 -2.18 34.70
N ALA A 60 -9.29 -1.36 33.73
CA ALA A 60 -10.03 -0.19 33.30
C ALA A 60 -11.33 -0.61 32.57
N PRO A 61 -12.48 0.02 32.84
CA PRO A 61 -13.71 -0.19 32.08
C PRO A 61 -13.58 0.06 30.58
N ALA A 62 -12.71 1.00 30.21
CA ALA A 62 -12.32 1.28 28.84
C ALA A 62 -10.90 1.87 28.80
N LEU A 63 -10.27 1.83 27.63
CA LEU A 63 -9.05 2.57 27.33
C LEU A 63 -9.36 3.66 26.31
N ARG A 64 -8.79 4.85 26.51
CA ARG A 64 -8.58 5.84 25.46
C ARG A 64 -7.19 5.61 24.88
N LEU A 65 -7.13 5.42 23.57
CA LEU A 65 -5.92 5.08 22.85
C LEU A 65 -5.70 6.16 21.81
N ARG A 66 -4.50 6.72 21.78
CA ARG A 66 -3.99 7.35 20.56
C ARG A 66 -3.08 6.35 19.89
N TYR A 67 -3.08 6.32 18.56
CA TYR A 67 -2.21 5.44 17.83
C TYR A 67 -1.57 6.15 16.63
N LEU A 68 -0.41 5.64 16.26
CA LEU A 68 0.27 5.88 15.01
C LEU A 68 0.57 4.50 14.42
N TYR A 69 0.06 4.21 13.24
CA TYR A 69 0.29 2.99 12.50
C TYR A 69 1.10 3.33 11.26
N ALA A 70 2.27 2.72 11.10
CA ALA A 70 3.00 2.77 9.85
C ALA A 70 2.76 1.46 9.09
N ASP A 71 2.24 1.57 7.88
CA ASP A 71 2.05 0.44 6.99
C ASP A 71 3.41 -0.08 6.45
N PRO A 72 3.47 -1.22 5.73
CA PRO A 72 4.75 -1.74 5.22
C PRO A 72 5.40 -0.83 4.15
N SER A 73 4.69 0.16 3.61
CA SER A 73 5.26 1.20 2.73
C SER A 73 5.85 2.39 3.50
N GLY A 74 5.60 2.47 4.83
CA GLY A 74 6.01 3.55 5.70
C GLY A 74 5.02 4.71 5.77
N GLU A 75 3.83 4.58 5.17
CA GLU A 75 2.77 5.57 5.30
C GLU A 75 2.16 5.51 6.70
N GLU A 76 2.06 6.68 7.35
CA GLU A 76 1.61 6.81 8.73
C GLU A 76 0.12 7.18 8.80
N VAL A 77 -0.69 6.28 9.35
CA VAL A 77 -2.09 6.52 9.73
C VAL A 77 -2.14 6.77 11.23
N SER A 78 -2.73 7.88 11.64
CA SER A 78 -2.92 8.21 13.04
C SER A 78 -4.39 8.16 13.43
N GLY A 79 -4.67 8.27 14.73
CA GLY A 79 -6.05 8.40 15.19
C GLY A 79 -6.20 8.20 16.68
N ALA A 80 -7.46 8.13 17.11
CA ALA A 80 -7.80 7.92 18.50
C ALA A 80 -9.05 7.05 18.66
N PHE A 81 -8.99 6.10 19.58
CA PHE A 81 -10.09 5.21 19.94
C PHE A 81 -10.43 5.29 21.42
N THR A 82 -11.70 5.05 21.74
CA THR A 82 -12.09 4.53 23.05
C THR A 82 -12.53 3.09 22.87
N VAL A 83 -11.91 2.15 23.60
CA VAL A 83 -12.18 0.71 23.52
C VAL A 83 -12.58 0.20 24.89
N THR A 84 -13.75 -0.42 25.00
CA THR A 84 -14.28 -0.92 26.27
C THR A 84 -13.79 -2.34 26.57
N ALA A 85 -13.82 -2.72 27.84
CA ALA A 85 -13.46 -4.07 28.29
C ALA A 85 -14.31 -5.19 27.66
N ASP A 86 -15.52 -4.85 27.21
CA ASP A 86 -16.49 -5.75 26.59
C ASP A 86 -16.52 -5.66 25.05
N GLY A 87 -15.50 -5.09 24.42
CA GLY A 87 -15.31 -5.16 22.96
C GLY A 87 -16.13 -4.15 22.14
N PHE A 88 -16.54 -3.03 22.75
CA PHE A 88 -17.08 -1.90 21.99
C PHE A 88 -15.95 -0.90 21.72
N ALA A 89 -15.96 -0.29 20.54
CA ALA A 89 -15.01 0.77 20.21
C ALA A 89 -15.68 1.92 19.46
N SER A 90 -15.16 3.12 19.64
CA SER A 90 -15.53 4.32 18.88
C SER A 90 -14.32 5.24 18.74
N GLY A 91 -14.08 5.79 17.56
CA GLY A 91 -12.93 6.66 17.36
C GLY A 91 -12.81 7.23 15.96
N THR A 92 -11.67 7.85 15.70
CA THR A 92 -11.30 8.45 14.42
C THR A 92 -10.02 7.83 13.87
N VAL A 93 -9.93 7.82 12.54
CA VAL A 93 -8.76 7.43 11.75
C VAL A 93 -8.43 8.60 10.83
N GLU A 94 -7.18 9.04 10.89
CA GLU A 94 -6.62 10.13 10.08
C GLU A 94 -5.46 9.56 9.28
N ASP A 95 -5.61 9.51 7.98
CA ASP A 95 -4.57 9.06 7.08
C ASP A 95 -3.51 10.17 6.85
N PRO A 96 -2.35 9.89 6.23
CA PRO A 96 -1.34 10.92 5.95
C PRO A 96 -1.77 11.98 4.91
N GLY A 97 -2.98 11.87 4.36
CA GLY A 97 -3.56 12.79 3.37
C GLY A 97 -4.80 13.52 3.94
N PRO A 98 -5.59 14.22 3.11
CA PRO A 98 -6.78 14.93 3.59
C PRO A 98 -7.91 14.02 4.10
N GLY A 99 -7.81 12.71 3.89
CA GLY A 99 -8.87 11.75 4.25
C GLY A 99 -8.98 11.46 5.74
N THR A 100 -10.19 11.60 6.26
CA THR A 100 -10.57 11.29 7.64
C THR A 100 -11.73 10.30 7.68
N SER A 101 -11.77 9.47 8.72
CA SER A 101 -12.94 8.64 9.00
C SER A 101 -13.24 8.51 10.49
N SER A 102 -14.49 8.16 10.79
CA SER A 102 -14.93 7.72 12.10
C SER A 102 -15.22 6.23 12.04
N LEU A 103 -14.80 5.49 13.07
CA LEU A 103 -15.06 4.06 13.20
C LEU A 103 -15.82 3.80 14.49
N VAL A 104 -16.81 2.92 14.39
CA VAL A 104 -17.45 2.28 15.53
C VAL A 104 -17.31 0.78 15.40
N ALA A 105 -17.19 0.10 16.53
CA ALA A 105 -17.23 -1.35 16.58
C ALA A 105 -18.00 -1.83 17.81
N THR A 106 -18.53 -3.03 17.65
CA THR A 106 -19.19 -3.83 18.66
C THR A 106 -18.55 -5.22 18.61
N PRO A 107 -18.79 -6.10 19.60
CA PRO A 107 -18.35 -7.50 19.50
C PRO A 107 -18.85 -8.21 18.25
N ASP A 108 -19.93 -7.72 17.63
CA ASP A 108 -20.53 -8.35 16.47
C ASP A 108 -19.97 -7.87 15.12
N GLY A 109 -19.25 -6.74 15.10
CA GLY A 109 -18.69 -6.14 13.88
C GLY A 109 -18.44 -4.63 13.99
N SER A 110 -17.92 -4.04 12.91
CA SER A 110 -17.56 -2.62 12.80
C SER A 110 -18.32 -1.89 11.69
N ALA A 111 -18.37 -0.57 11.80
CA ALA A 111 -18.84 0.32 10.75
C ALA A 111 -17.97 1.57 10.70
N VAL A 112 -17.80 2.12 9.50
CA VAL A 112 -16.91 3.25 9.22
C VAL A 112 -17.64 4.30 8.40
N TYR A 113 -17.43 5.56 8.78
CA TYR A 113 -17.90 6.75 8.08
C TYR A 113 -16.67 7.51 7.61
N GLY A 114 -16.36 7.44 6.32
CA GLY A 114 -15.25 8.16 5.69
C GLY A 114 -15.71 9.32 4.83
N ASP A 115 -14.89 10.36 4.73
CA ASP A 115 -15.03 11.39 3.71
C ASP A 115 -14.60 10.89 2.32
N ALA A 116 -14.75 11.76 1.30
CA ALA A 116 -14.43 11.40 -0.08
C ALA A 116 -12.94 11.01 -0.26
N ASP A 117 -12.03 11.70 0.41
CA ASP A 117 -10.59 11.48 0.30
C ASP A 117 -10.16 10.18 0.99
N TRP A 118 -10.81 9.82 2.10
CA TRP A 118 -10.62 8.54 2.79
C TRP A 118 -11.05 7.37 1.92
N TRP A 119 -12.23 7.45 1.30
CA TRP A 119 -12.74 6.41 0.40
C TRP A 119 -12.00 6.35 -0.92
N LEU A 120 -11.46 7.45 -1.44
CA LEU A 120 -10.74 7.47 -2.72
C LEU A 120 -9.55 6.52 -2.73
N ARG A 121 -8.88 6.35 -1.58
CA ARG A 121 -7.75 5.44 -1.44
C ARG A 121 -8.14 3.97 -1.28
N ARG A 122 -9.27 3.71 -0.63
CA ARG A 122 -9.68 2.35 -0.25
C ARG A 122 -10.67 1.72 -1.22
N ALA A 123 -11.58 2.52 -1.79
CA ALA A 123 -12.62 2.11 -2.71
C ALA A 123 -12.92 3.22 -3.74
N PRO A 124 -11.97 3.56 -4.64
CA PRO A 124 -12.09 4.68 -5.58
C PRO A 124 -13.32 4.58 -6.50
N ASP A 125 -13.71 3.37 -6.88
CA ASP A 125 -14.89 3.07 -7.71
C ASP A 125 -16.23 3.28 -6.96
N ARG A 126 -16.18 3.51 -5.65
CA ARG A 126 -17.37 3.59 -4.78
C ARG A 126 -17.56 4.94 -4.11
N VAL A 127 -16.55 5.82 -4.08
CA VAL A 127 -16.54 7.10 -3.33
C VAL A 127 -17.88 7.81 -3.32
N SER A 128 -18.45 8.07 -4.51
CA SER A 128 -19.73 8.79 -4.66
C SER A 128 -20.94 8.14 -3.95
N ARG A 129 -20.87 6.85 -3.62
CA ARG A 129 -21.93 6.08 -2.95
C ARG A 129 -21.66 5.88 -1.45
N VAL A 130 -20.40 5.90 -1.03
CA VAL A 130 -20.00 5.57 0.35
C VAL A 130 -19.54 6.79 1.15
N GLN A 131 -19.15 7.88 0.48
CA GLN A 131 -18.86 9.14 1.14
C GLN A 131 -20.09 9.58 1.95
N ASP A 132 -19.84 10.10 3.14
CA ASP A 132 -20.88 10.60 4.04
C ASP A 132 -21.93 9.55 4.49
N HIS A 133 -21.58 8.26 4.43
CA HIS A 133 -22.43 7.18 4.91
C HIS A 133 -21.66 6.26 5.86
N TRP A 134 -22.37 5.70 6.84
CA TRP A 134 -21.88 4.56 7.59
C TRP A 134 -21.89 3.33 6.70
N VAL A 135 -20.71 2.79 6.45
CA VAL A 135 -20.51 1.57 5.68
C VAL A 135 -19.99 0.51 6.62
N GLN A 136 -20.51 -0.70 6.51
CA GLN A 136 -19.88 -1.86 7.13
C GLN A 136 -18.79 -2.30 6.14
N PRO A 137 -17.51 -1.98 6.41
CA PRO A 137 -16.46 -2.35 5.48
C PRO A 137 -16.39 -3.88 5.39
N ASP A 138 -16.00 -4.40 4.23
CA ASP A 138 -15.51 -5.77 4.19
C ASP A 138 -14.32 -5.90 5.16
N ALA A 139 -14.06 -7.13 5.63
CA ALA A 139 -12.89 -7.38 6.45
C ALA A 139 -11.64 -6.76 5.76
N ALA A 140 -10.92 -5.92 6.51
CA ALA A 140 -9.75 -5.15 6.09
C ALA A 140 -9.91 -3.99 5.09
N GLU A 141 -11.11 -3.63 4.63
CA GLU A 141 -11.25 -2.44 3.77
C GLU A 141 -11.02 -1.13 4.55
N ALA A 142 -11.33 -1.07 5.85
CA ALA A 142 -11.28 0.19 6.59
C ALA A 142 -10.10 0.38 7.55
N PHE A 143 -9.73 -0.66 8.30
CA PHE A 143 -8.67 -0.56 9.30
C PHE A 143 -7.94 -1.89 9.42
N PRO A 144 -6.59 -1.90 9.46
CA PRO A 144 -5.82 -3.14 9.44
C PRO A 144 -5.90 -3.90 10.77
N LEU A 145 -6.50 -3.36 11.83
CA LEU A 145 -6.58 -4.00 13.16
C LEU A 145 -8.04 -4.26 13.55
N ASP A 146 -8.28 -5.43 14.15
CA ASP A 146 -9.53 -5.67 14.87
C ASP A 146 -9.50 -4.93 16.22
N VAL A 147 -9.90 -3.66 16.19
CA VAL A 147 -9.82 -2.73 17.34
C VAL A 147 -10.44 -3.32 18.62
N PRO A 148 -11.67 -3.89 18.61
CA PRO A 148 -12.25 -4.53 19.79
C PRO A 148 -11.40 -5.60 20.47
N SER A 149 -10.79 -6.51 19.70
CA SER A 149 -10.07 -7.65 20.28
C SER A 149 -8.61 -7.28 20.59
N ALA A 150 -7.95 -6.64 19.64
CA ALA A 150 -6.53 -6.34 19.68
C ALA A 150 -6.18 -5.19 20.66
N LEU A 151 -7.10 -4.23 20.82
CA LEU A 151 -6.86 -3.01 21.60
C LEU A 151 -7.74 -2.92 22.86
N SER A 152 -8.31 -4.03 23.31
CA SER A 152 -9.05 -4.08 24.58
C SER A 152 -8.15 -3.78 25.78
N PRO A 153 -8.70 -3.28 26.91
CA PRO A 153 -7.97 -3.11 28.16
C PRO A 153 -7.11 -4.31 28.56
N ALA A 154 -7.67 -5.52 28.45
CA ALA A 154 -6.97 -6.76 28.78
C ALA A 154 -5.83 -7.08 27.80
N ALA A 155 -6.08 -6.96 26.49
CA ALA A 155 -5.08 -7.24 25.46
C ALA A 155 -3.86 -6.30 25.55
N VAL A 156 -4.10 -5.00 25.73
CA VAL A 156 -3.00 -4.02 25.90
C VAL A 156 -2.23 -4.30 27.19
N ALA A 157 -2.90 -4.64 28.28
CA ALA A 157 -2.24 -5.01 29.53
C ALA A 157 -1.37 -6.26 29.39
N ASP A 158 -1.84 -7.28 28.66
CA ASP A 158 -1.07 -8.50 28.42
C ASP A 158 0.16 -8.24 27.54
N LEU A 159 0.04 -7.36 26.54
CA LEU A 159 1.18 -6.93 25.72
C LEU A 159 2.23 -6.18 26.56
N VAL A 160 1.81 -5.25 27.43
CA VAL A 160 2.73 -4.57 28.37
C VAL A 160 3.43 -5.58 29.28
N ARG A 161 2.71 -6.58 29.79
CA ARG A 161 3.31 -7.67 30.61
C ARG A 161 4.27 -8.54 29.82
N ALA A 162 4.02 -8.78 28.54
CA ALA A 162 4.91 -9.54 27.67
C ALA A 162 6.23 -8.78 27.45
N VAL A 163 6.14 -7.55 26.92
CA VAL A 163 7.32 -6.70 26.66
C VAL A 163 8.13 -6.46 27.93
N SER A 164 7.47 -6.24 29.08
CA SER A 164 8.17 -6.06 30.35
C SER A 164 8.87 -7.30 30.88
N ARG A 165 8.36 -8.50 30.59
CA ARG A 165 8.91 -9.76 31.12
C ARG A 165 10.14 -10.19 30.35
N ASP A 166 10.09 -9.97 29.03
CA ASP A 166 11.09 -10.43 28.09
C ASP A 166 12.04 -9.30 27.65
N GLY A 167 11.82 -8.07 28.11
CA GLY A 167 12.57 -6.88 27.71
C GLY A 167 13.62 -6.41 28.70
N ASP A 168 14.61 -5.70 28.16
CA ASP A 168 15.69 -5.05 28.91
C ASP A 168 15.47 -3.53 28.97
N VAL A 169 15.87 -2.90 30.08
CA VAL A 169 15.87 -1.44 30.20
C VAL A 169 17.02 -0.88 29.37
N VAL A 170 16.70 -0.24 28.25
CA VAL A 170 17.69 0.26 27.29
C VAL A 170 18.10 1.71 27.57
N GLY A 171 17.27 2.48 28.28
CA GLY A 171 17.61 3.85 28.63
C GLY A 171 16.51 4.60 29.37
N ASP A 172 16.84 5.84 29.71
CA ASP A 172 15.90 6.84 30.23
C ASP A 172 15.82 8.00 29.24
N THR A 173 14.62 8.55 29.01
CA THR A 173 14.42 9.72 28.15
C THR A 173 13.37 10.66 28.74
N ILE A 174 13.16 11.81 28.09
CA ILE A 174 12.12 12.78 28.44
C ILE A 174 11.15 12.88 27.25
N VAL A 175 9.88 12.56 27.49
CA VAL A 175 8.80 12.71 26.50
C VAL A 175 7.80 13.72 27.04
N ASP A 176 7.56 14.79 26.29
CA ASP A 176 6.68 15.90 26.69
C ASP A 176 6.96 16.48 28.09
N GLY A 177 8.24 16.52 28.47
CA GLY A 177 8.68 17.00 29.78
C GLY A 177 8.52 15.98 30.93
N VAL A 178 8.07 14.76 30.64
CA VAL A 178 7.93 13.66 31.59
C VAL A 178 9.13 12.72 31.48
N ALA A 179 9.77 12.43 32.60
CA ALA A 179 10.87 11.45 32.64
C ALA A 179 10.31 10.02 32.52
N VAL A 180 10.78 9.31 31.50
CA VAL A 180 10.36 7.94 31.21
C VAL A 180 11.56 6.99 31.16
N SER A 181 11.30 5.73 31.43
CA SER A 181 12.26 4.64 31.18
C SER A 181 11.76 3.77 30.04
N VAL A 182 12.70 3.37 29.20
CA VAL A 182 12.47 2.63 27.96
C VAL A 182 12.87 1.17 28.18
N ILE A 183 11.92 0.27 27.96
CA ILE A 183 12.11 -1.18 27.99
C ILE A 183 11.96 -1.69 26.56
N ALA A 184 12.97 -2.38 26.04
CA ALA A 184 12.92 -2.97 24.70
C ALA A 184 12.91 -4.50 24.76
N SER A 185 12.03 -5.14 23.98
CA SER A 185 11.96 -6.61 23.84
C SER A 185 11.74 -6.98 22.38
N GLY A 186 12.78 -7.51 21.73
CA GLY A 186 12.77 -7.66 20.26
C GLY A 186 12.56 -6.30 19.59
N ASP A 187 11.58 -6.22 18.70
CA ASP A 187 11.19 -4.97 18.01
C ASP A 187 10.12 -4.16 18.77
N TRP A 188 9.76 -4.58 19.98
CA TRP A 188 8.85 -3.82 20.84
C TRP A 188 9.61 -2.87 21.77
N GLU A 189 9.07 -1.67 21.94
CA GLU A 189 9.49 -0.62 22.86
C GLU A 189 8.32 -0.23 23.78
N LEU A 190 8.56 -0.25 25.09
CA LEU A 190 7.63 0.18 26.13
C LEU A 190 8.23 1.34 26.92
N GLN A 191 7.54 2.47 26.98
CA GLN A 191 7.94 3.63 27.76
C GLN A 191 7.05 3.80 28.98
N LEU A 192 7.66 3.89 30.16
CA LEU A 192 6.98 4.00 31.44
C LEU A 192 7.41 5.26 32.19
N THR A 193 6.47 5.96 32.84
CA THR A 193 6.84 7.07 33.74
C THR A 193 7.69 6.56 34.89
N ARG A 194 8.69 7.35 35.30
CA ARG A 194 9.58 6.98 36.41
C ARG A 194 8.95 7.22 37.78
N ASP A 195 8.08 8.22 37.86
CA ASP A 195 7.41 8.61 39.10
C ASP A 195 6.16 7.77 39.33
N ALA A 196 5.91 7.44 40.60
CA ALA A 196 4.68 6.77 41.01
C ALA A 196 3.49 7.76 40.98
N PRO A 197 2.32 7.36 40.45
CA PRO A 197 2.02 6.04 39.89
C PRO A 197 2.67 5.85 38.51
N VAL A 198 3.32 4.69 38.30
CA VAL A 198 3.92 4.33 37.01
C VAL A 198 2.80 4.15 35.98
N ARG A 199 2.93 4.81 34.84
CA ARG A 199 1.98 4.78 33.73
C ARG A 199 2.70 4.42 32.44
N VAL A 200 1.98 3.74 31.54
CA VAL A 200 2.43 3.53 30.17
C VAL A 200 2.27 4.84 29.40
N VAL A 201 3.39 5.36 28.88
CA VAL A 201 3.40 6.59 28.06
C VAL A 201 3.28 6.21 26.59
N SER A 202 4.06 5.22 26.15
CA SER A 202 3.93 4.66 24.82
C SER A 202 4.27 3.17 24.83
N LEU A 203 3.70 2.46 23.85
CA LEU A 203 3.97 1.07 23.54
C LEU A 203 4.04 0.94 22.01
N ALA A 204 5.22 0.68 21.48
CA ALA A 204 5.45 0.63 20.04
C ALA A 204 6.08 -0.70 19.62
N GLY A 205 5.75 -1.21 18.43
CA GLY A 205 6.35 -2.43 17.89
C GLY A 205 5.64 -2.94 16.63
N PRO A 206 6.10 -4.07 16.08
CA PRO A 206 5.54 -4.63 14.86
C PRO A 206 4.16 -5.25 15.10
N ILE A 207 3.29 -5.13 14.11
CA ILE A 207 2.05 -5.90 13.99
C ILE A 207 2.42 -7.17 13.21
N GLU A 208 2.91 -8.18 13.92
CA GLU A 208 3.01 -9.56 13.42
C GLU A 208 2.09 -10.48 14.22
N SER A 209 1.80 -11.66 13.66
CA SER A 209 0.78 -12.65 14.05
C SER A 209 0.82 -13.21 15.49
N GLY A 210 1.64 -12.65 16.38
CA GLY A 210 1.85 -13.11 17.76
C GLY A 210 1.04 -12.40 18.86
N GLY A 211 0.30 -11.32 18.57
CA GLY A 211 -0.49 -10.65 19.62
C GLY A 211 -1.48 -9.57 19.17
N LEU A 212 -1.21 -8.91 18.03
CA LEU A 212 -2.16 -8.03 17.36
C LEU A 212 -2.38 -8.61 15.96
N HIS A 213 -3.58 -9.13 15.71
CA HIS A 213 -3.90 -9.77 14.44
C HIS A 213 -4.37 -8.73 13.43
N PRO A 214 -3.68 -8.58 12.28
CA PRO A 214 -4.20 -7.76 11.21
C PRO A 214 -5.46 -8.40 10.59
N SER A 215 -6.50 -7.59 10.37
CA SER A 215 -7.72 -8.02 9.67
C SER A 215 -7.39 -8.38 8.22
N ALA A 216 -8.00 -9.43 7.67
CA ALA A 216 -7.62 -9.92 6.35
C ALA A 216 -8.10 -9.14 5.14
N ALA A 217 -7.19 -8.75 4.24
CA ALA A 217 -7.53 -8.33 2.89
C ALA A 217 -7.73 -9.54 1.97
N THR A 218 -8.97 -9.78 1.54
CA THR A 218 -9.34 -10.17 0.14
C THR A 218 -10.84 -10.43 0.04
N GLY A 219 -11.57 -9.53 -0.63
CA GLY A 219 -12.95 -9.77 -1.06
C GLY A 219 -13.56 -8.53 -1.73
N PRO A 220 -14.24 -8.66 -2.89
CA PRO A 220 -14.97 -7.55 -3.50
C PRO A 220 -16.43 -7.54 -3.00
N GLY A 221 -16.80 -6.63 -2.09
CA GLY A 221 -18.23 -6.47 -1.77
C GLY A 221 -18.65 -5.54 -0.62
N ALA A 222 -18.30 -4.25 -0.60
CA ALA A 222 -18.94 -3.31 0.34
C ALA A 222 -20.44 -3.15 0.02
N ALA A 223 -21.30 -3.58 0.93
CA ALA A 223 -22.72 -3.27 0.88
C ALA A 223 -22.98 -1.91 1.56
N ILE A 224 -23.84 -1.08 0.97
CA ILE A 224 -24.48 0.03 1.68
C ILE A 224 -25.60 -0.62 2.50
N VAL A 225 -25.46 -0.62 3.81
CA VAL A 225 -26.18 -1.58 4.67
C VAL A 225 -27.46 -0.99 5.30
N PRO A 226 -28.60 -1.71 5.23
CA PRO A 226 -29.46 -2.06 6.37
C PRO A 226 -28.96 -3.38 7.01
N ILE A 227 -28.66 -3.36 8.31
CA ILE A 227 -27.66 -4.18 9.05
C ILE A 227 -27.73 -5.72 8.89
N GLY A 228 -26.58 -6.33 8.55
CA GLY A 228 -26.29 -7.78 8.63
C GLY A 228 -24.81 -8.06 8.92
N LEU A 229 -24.52 -8.68 10.08
CA LEU A 229 -23.18 -8.74 10.69
C LEU A 229 -22.37 -9.99 10.23
N LYS A 230 -21.07 -9.82 9.95
CA LYS A 230 -20.09 -10.90 9.74
C LYS A 230 -18.77 -10.57 10.45
N HIS A 231 -18.12 -11.56 11.05
CA HIS A 231 -16.79 -11.44 11.67
C HIS A 231 -15.67 -11.57 10.64
N ALA A 232 -14.54 -10.90 10.88
CA ALA A 232 -13.35 -10.90 10.02
C ALA A 232 -12.49 -12.18 10.16
N GLN A 233 -11.76 -12.54 9.10
CA GLN A 233 -10.73 -13.60 9.07
C GLN A 233 -9.31 -12.98 8.96
N ASP A 234 -8.24 -13.77 9.15
CA ASP A 234 -6.82 -13.35 9.29
C ASP A 234 -6.05 -13.15 7.95
N ALA A 235 -5.32 -12.04 7.72
CA ALA A 235 -4.39 -11.89 6.57
C ALA A 235 -2.93 -11.69 6.98
N PRO A 236 -2.00 -12.00 6.05
CA PRO A 236 -0.62 -11.57 6.14
C PRO A 236 -0.43 -10.10 5.71
N GLY A 237 -0.15 -9.22 6.66
CA GLY A 237 0.36 -7.86 6.39
C GLY A 237 1.19 -7.38 7.59
N GLY A 238 2.49 -7.18 7.39
CA GLY A 238 3.38 -6.63 8.43
C GLY A 238 3.33 -5.10 8.42
N GLY A 239 3.36 -4.48 9.60
CA GLY A 239 3.45 -3.03 9.79
C GLY A 239 3.96 -2.74 11.20
N SER A 240 4.00 -1.47 11.62
CA SER A 240 4.32 -1.11 13.01
C SER A 240 3.26 -0.22 13.60
N ILE A 241 3.08 -0.31 14.92
CA ILE A 241 2.12 0.50 15.67
C ILE A 241 2.80 1.10 16.88
N ALA A 242 2.50 2.36 17.16
CA ALA A 242 2.75 3.03 18.42
C ALA A 242 1.42 3.39 19.08
N LEU A 243 1.25 3.01 20.34
CA LEU A 243 0.05 3.21 21.15
C LEU A 243 0.37 4.09 22.35
N THR A 244 -0.52 5.03 22.67
CA THR A 244 -0.53 5.80 23.92
C THR A 244 -1.82 5.46 24.67
N PRO A 245 -1.80 4.45 25.55
CA PRO A 245 -2.98 4.01 26.30
C PRO A 245 -3.22 4.83 27.57
N GLU A 246 -4.47 5.25 27.77
CA GLU A 246 -4.94 5.93 28.98
C GLU A 246 -6.20 5.23 29.51
N PRO A 247 -6.25 4.79 30.78
CA PRO A 247 -7.47 4.28 31.39
C PRO A 247 -8.60 5.29 31.34
N SER A 248 -9.79 4.80 31.07
CA SER A 248 -11.02 5.58 31.01
C SER A 248 -12.05 5.04 32.00
N ASP A 249 -12.97 5.90 32.43
CA ASP A 249 -13.98 5.57 33.43
C ASP A 249 -15.20 4.82 32.85
N GLU A 250 -16.07 4.35 33.74
CA GLU A 250 -17.31 3.64 33.35
C GLU A 250 -18.28 4.54 32.58
N ASN A 251 -18.24 5.87 32.76
CA ASN A 251 -19.13 6.77 32.03
C ASN A 251 -18.75 6.84 30.56
N ASN A 252 -17.45 6.92 30.26
CA ASN A 252 -16.95 6.86 28.89
C ASN A 252 -17.18 5.48 28.28
N ALA A 253 -16.97 4.39 29.05
CA ALA A 253 -17.29 3.04 28.58
C ALA A 253 -18.78 2.90 28.22
N ALA A 254 -19.68 3.34 29.09
CA ALA A 254 -21.13 3.30 28.84
C ALA A 254 -21.54 4.15 27.63
N ARG A 255 -20.90 5.31 27.42
CA ARG A 255 -21.14 6.15 26.24
C ARG A 255 -20.68 5.45 24.97
N THR A 256 -19.47 4.92 24.92
CA THR A 256 -18.97 4.17 23.77
C THR A 256 -19.86 2.97 23.45
N ARG A 257 -20.32 2.20 24.45
CA ARG A 257 -21.30 1.12 24.23
C ARG A 257 -22.58 1.63 23.58
N ALA A 258 -23.14 2.73 24.08
CA ALA A 258 -24.37 3.31 23.57
C ALA A 258 -24.20 3.82 22.13
N ASP A 259 -23.17 4.64 21.89
CA ASP A 259 -22.89 5.26 20.59
C ASP A 259 -22.61 4.20 19.52
N SER A 260 -21.77 3.21 19.82
CA SER A 260 -21.48 2.12 18.88
C SER A 260 -22.71 1.26 18.63
N SER A 261 -23.49 0.92 19.67
CA SER A 261 -24.72 0.15 19.50
C SER A 261 -25.79 0.90 18.72
N ASP A 262 -25.93 2.21 18.92
CA ASP A 262 -26.93 3.02 18.22
C ASP A 262 -26.55 3.25 16.77
N THR A 263 -25.26 3.46 16.49
CA THR A 263 -24.73 3.54 15.13
C THR A 263 -24.92 2.21 14.40
N MET A 264 -24.55 1.09 15.02
CA MET A 264 -24.77 -0.25 14.44
C MET A 264 -26.25 -0.64 14.31
N ARG A 265 -27.17 0.11 14.94
CA ARG A 265 -28.63 -0.03 14.76
C ARG A 265 -29.22 0.98 13.77
N GLY A 266 -28.39 1.81 13.13
CA GLY A 266 -28.83 2.86 12.21
C GLY A 266 -29.59 4.01 12.87
N LYS A 267 -29.45 4.20 14.20
CA LYS A 267 -30.15 5.25 14.96
C LYS A 267 -29.40 6.59 14.99
N GLY A 268 -28.16 6.65 14.48
CA GLY A 268 -27.36 7.86 14.37
C GLY A 268 -26.85 8.06 12.95
N THR A 269 -27.13 9.23 12.37
CA THR A 269 -26.60 9.63 11.04
C THR A 269 -25.35 10.49 11.14
N THR A 270 -24.99 10.96 12.34
CA THR A 270 -23.86 11.88 12.54
C THR A 270 -22.74 11.15 13.27
N PRO A 271 -21.52 11.14 12.73
CA PRO A 271 -20.38 10.54 13.40
C PRO A 271 -20.10 11.15 14.77
N PRO A 272 -19.72 10.32 15.78
CA PRO A 272 -19.22 10.80 17.07
C PRO A 272 -17.95 11.62 16.85
N GLY A 273 -18.08 12.95 16.79
CA GLY A 273 -16.98 13.87 16.46
C GLY A 273 -17.38 15.04 15.57
N MET A 274 -18.40 14.85 14.71
CA MET A 274 -18.96 15.94 13.88
C MET A 274 -20.04 16.75 14.61
N ALA A 275 -20.74 16.15 15.58
CA ALA A 275 -21.58 16.90 16.49
C ALA A 275 -20.67 17.64 17.48
N ALA A 276 -20.62 18.98 17.39
CA ALA A 276 -19.90 19.83 18.33
C ALA A 276 -20.22 19.40 19.77
N SER A 277 -19.28 18.70 20.41
CA SER A 277 -19.45 18.17 21.75
C SER A 277 -19.75 19.35 22.69
N PRO A 278 -20.85 19.34 23.47
CA PRO A 278 -21.09 20.40 24.45
C PRO A 278 -19.94 20.35 25.45
N ALA A 279 -19.07 21.37 25.38
CA ALA A 279 -17.85 21.46 26.15
C ALA A 279 -18.08 21.05 27.61
N GLN A 280 -17.44 19.96 28.05
CA GLN A 280 -17.36 19.66 29.47
C GLN A 280 -16.64 20.82 30.17
N PRO A 281 -17.26 21.49 31.15
CA PRO A 281 -16.60 22.55 31.88
C PRO A 281 -15.65 21.93 32.91
N GLY A 282 -14.35 21.88 32.62
CA GLY A 282 -13.37 21.54 33.66
C GLY A 282 -12.01 21.02 33.22
N GLU A 283 -11.87 20.57 31.98
CA GLU A 283 -10.56 20.20 31.44
C GLU A 283 -10.37 21.01 30.17
N ALA A 284 -9.45 21.97 30.19
CA ALA A 284 -9.05 22.63 28.96
C ALA A 284 -8.69 21.50 27.99
N PRO A 285 -9.29 21.43 26.78
CA PRO A 285 -8.82 20.50 25.78
C PRO A 285 -7.29 20.64 25.75
N PRO A 286 -6.50 19.54 25.84
CA PRO A 286 -5.09 19.67 25.51
C PRO A 286 -5.06 20.41 24.19
N LYS A 287 -4.36 21.55 24.16
CA LYS A 287 -4.39 22.48 23.03
C LYS A 287 -4.29 21.64 21.76
N THR A 288 -5.33 21.68 20.94
CA THR A 288 -5.29 21.20 19.57
C THR A 288 -4.27 22.07 18.82
N ALA A 289 -2.99 21.80 19.01
CA ALA A 289 -2.10 21.61 17.88
C ALA A 289 -2.51 20.22 17.37
N GLU A 290 -3.01 20.04 16.15
CA GLU A 290 -2.54 20.68 14.94
C GLU A 290 -3.70 21.28 14.13
N LEU A 291 -3.66 22.60 13.94
CA LEU A 291 -4.11 23.14 12.65
C LEU A 291 -3.26 22.44 11.57
N PRO A 292 -3.81 22.11 10.39
CA PRO A 292 -3.00 21.60 9.28
C PRO A 292 -1.78 22.52 9.15
N PRO A 293 -0.56 21.97 9.05
CA PRO A 293 0.67 22.74 9.14
C PRO A 293 0.54 23.99 8.27
N GLN A 294 0.68 25.17 8.90
CA GLN A 294 0.58 26.42 8.15
C GLN A 294 1.69 26.43 7.11
N GLN A 295 1.33 26.59 5.84
CA GLN A 295 2.24 26.44 4.71
C GLN A 295 2.02 27.55 3.68
N PRO A 296 3.11 28.12 3.12
CA PRO A 296 2.98 29.04 1.99
C PRO A 296 2.57 28.26 0.73
N ARG A 297 1.99 28.98 -0.24
CA ARG A 297 1.68 28.47 -1.58
C ARG A 297 1.75 29.63 -2.55
N PHE A 298 2.66 29.61 -3.50
CA PHE A 298 2.82 30.70 -4.46
C PHE A 298 2.15 30.37 -5.79
N GLU A 299 1.24 31.23 -6.21
CA GLU A 299 0.62 31.19 -7.53
C GLU A 299 1.09 32.38 -8.35
N THR A 300 1.33 32.15 -9.65
CA THR A 300 1.81 33.17 -10.57
C THR A 300 0.80 33.47 -11.65
N GLU A 301 0.56 34.76 -11.87
CA GLU A 301 -0.20 35.29 -13.00
C GLU A 301 0.76 36.04 -13.93
N LEU A 302 0.81 35.61 -15.19
CA LEU A 302 1.64 36.24 -16.21
C LEU A 302 0.81 37.26 -17.00
N ASN A 303 1.27 38.51 -16.97
CA ASN A 303 0.72 39.61 -17.76
C ASN A 303 1.73 39.97 -18.86
N ALA A 304 1.56 39.36 -20.03
CA ALA A 304 2.33 39.62 -21.24
C ALA A 304 1.41 40.07 -22.37
N SER A 305 1.87 40.99 -23.20
CA SER A 305 1.17 41.47 -24.39
C SER A 305 2.09 41.45 -25.60
N ASP A 306 1.51 41.60 -26.79
CA ASP A 306 2.28 41.88 -27.99
C ASP A 306 3.18 43.11 -27.79
N CYS A 307 4.34 43.09 -28.44
CA CYS A 307 5.38 44.09 -28.29
C CYS A 307 5.92 44.51 -29.66
N ASP A 308 5.89 45.81 -29.93
CA ASP A 308 6.40 46.45 -31.15
C ASP A 308 7.60 47.38 -30.87
N THR A 309 8.02 47.48 -29.61
CA THR A 309 9.16 48.30 -29.16
C THR A 309 10.48 47.53 -29.22
N PRO A 310 11.65 48.21 -29.22
CA PRO A 310 12.97 47.55 -29.15
C PRO A 310 13.21 46.75 -27.87
N THR A 311 12.43 47.01 -26.82
CA THR A 311 12.45 46.28 -25.55
C THR A 311 11.03 45.85 -25.23
N CYS A 312 10.84 44.55 -25.01
CA CYS A 312 9.56 43.98 -24.63
C CYS A 312 9.55 43.78 -23.12
N SER A 313 8.50 44.26 -22.47
CA SER A 313 8.30 44.12 -21.03
C SER A 313 7.03 43.35 -20.74
N TRP A 314 7.08 42.55 -19.69
CA TRP A 314 5.93 41.84 -19.15
C TRP A 314 6.05 41.81 -17.63
N SER A 315 4.97 41.43 -16.95
CA SER A 315 4.97 41.36 -15.49
C SER A 315 4.45 40.01 -15.00
N VAL A 316 4.98 39.58 -13.87
CA VAL A 316 4.54 38.38 -13.16
C VAL A 316 4.05 38.81 -11.79
N THR A 317 2.77 38.61 -11.52
CA THR A 317 2.20 38.79 -10.19
C THR A 317 2.28 37.47 -9.45
N THR A 318 2.99 37.45 -8.33
CA THR A 318 3.06 36.29 -7.44
C THR A 318 2.18 36.54 -6.23
N THR A 319 1.26 35.64 -5.93
CA THR A 319 0.36 35.69 -4.78
C THR A 319 0.62 34.52 -3.86
N ASN A 320 0.74 34.77 -2.55
CA ASN A 320 0.75 33.70 -1.56
C ASN A 320 -0.68 33.29 -1.24
N THR A 321 -1.17 32.21 -1.86
CA THR A 321 -2.50 31.63 -1.61
C THR A 321 -2.49 30.65 -0.43
N GLY A 322 -1.33 30.43 0.20
CA GLY A 322 -1.18 29.60 1.39
C GLY A 322 -1.61 30.29 2.68
N ASN A 323 -1.52 29.57 3.79
CA ASN A 323 -1.88 30.03 5.13
C ASN A 323 -0.67 30.28 6.06
N ALA A 324 0.57 30.11 5.56
CA ALA A 324 1.79 30.62 6.20
C ALA A 324 2.52 31.63 5.31
N PRO A 325 3.36 32.50 5.91
CA PRO A 325 4.31 33.31 5.18
C PRO A 325 5.33 32.44 4.43
N GLY A 326 5.78 32.91 3.27
CA GLY A 326 6.83 32.28 2.48
C GLY A 326 7.81 33.30 1.94
N THR A 327 9.08 32.92 1.79
CA THR A 327 10.13 33.74 1.20
C THR A 327 10.45 33.21 -0.19
N GLY A 328 10.54 34.09 -1.19
CA GLY A 328 10.81 33.59 -2.52
C GLY A 328 11.34 34.55 -3.56
N THR A 329 11.37 33.99 -4.77
CA THR A 329 11.96 34.59 -5.96
C THR A 329 11.03 34.32 -7.15
N ALA A 330 10.65 35.37 -7.87
CA ALA A 330 9.92 35.25 -9.13
C ALA A 330 10.91 35.02 -10.28
N TYR A 331 10.56 34.11 -11.18
CA TYR A 331 11.31 33.79 -12.38
C TYR A 331 10.48 34.10 -13.61
N SER A 332 11.13 34.61 -14.64
CA SER A 332 10.49 34.68 -15.95
C SER A 332 11.49 34.68 -17.09
N GLY A 333 11.12 34.07 -18.22
CA GLY A 333 11.94 33.93 -19.42
C GLY A 333 11.09 33.97 -20.68
N ALA A 334 11.72 34.02 -21.84
CA ALA A 334 11.05 34.03 -23.14
C ALA A 334 11.77 33.07 -24.10
N ILE A 335 11.27 31.86 -24.27
CA ILE A 335 11.90 30.83 -25.10
C ILE A 335 11.59 31.12 -26.59
N PRO A 336 12.59 31.04 -27.50
CA PRO A 336 14.00 30.65 -27.30
C PRO A 336 14.97 31.83 -27.09
N VAL A 337 14.47 33.04 -26.88
CA VAL A 337 15.24 34.29 -26.94
C VAL A 337 16.04 34.56 -25.66
N MET A 338 15.41 34.34 -24.52
CA MET A 338 15.91 34.76 -23.22
C MET A 338 15.72 33.63 -22.21
N PRO A 339 16.79 33.13 -21.57
CA PRO A 339 16.67 32.20 -20.46
C PRO A 339 15.91 32.84 -19.29
N PRO A 340 15.39 32.06 -18.33
CA PRO A 340 14.79 32.62 -17.13
C PRO A 340 15.75 33.59 -16.44
N ILE A 341 15.20 34.72 -16.01
CA ILE A 341 15.84 35.68 -15.12
C ILE A 341 15.04 35.74 -13.82
N SER A 342 15.73 35.95 -12.71
CA SER A 342 15.15 35.91 -11.38
C SER A 342 15.05 37.30 -10.75
N ARG A 343 14.03 37.52 -9.92
CA ARG A 343 13.81 38.73 -9.13
C ARG A 343 13.37 38.33 -7.72
N PRO A 344 14.04 38.80 -6.65
CA PRO A 344 13.59 38.52 -5.30
C PRO A 344 12.25 39.21 -5.07
N ILE A 345 11.26 38.47 -4.56
CA ILE A 345 9.95 39.01 -4.15
C ILE A 345 9.84 39.18 -2.64
N GLY A 346 10.85 38.71 -1.89
CA GLY A 346 10.91 38.82 -0.44
C GLY A 346 9.96 37.84 0.25
N ARG A 347 9.56 38.19 1.48
CA ARG A 347 8.60 37.43 2.27
C ARG A 347 7.18 37.90 1.96
N LEU A 348 6.31 37.00 1.52
CA LEU A 348 4.89 37.24 1.29
C LEU A 348 4.07 36.61 2.42
N GLU A 349 3.29 37.43 3.11
CA GLU A 349 2.29 36.97 4.07
C GLU A 349 1.08 36.31 3.35
N PRO A 350 0.27 35.48 4.02
CA PRO A 350 -0.94 34.89 3.43
C PRO A 350 -1.85 35.94 2.77
N GLY A 351 -2.24 35.68 1.52
CA GLY A 351 -3.05 36.58 0.68
C GLY A 351 -2.31 37.78 0.09
N ALA A 352 -1.03 37.99 0.41
CA ALA A 352 -0.24 39.08 -0.16
C ALA A 352 0.22 38.76 -1.59
N SER A 353 0.32 39.80 -2.41
CA SER A 353 0.81 39.71 -3.79
C SER A 353 1.93 40.70 -4.06
N VAL A 354 2.89 40.33 -4.91
CA VAL A 354 3.94 41.21 -5.45
C VAL A 354 4.02 41.05 -6.96
N THR A 355 4.05 42.17 -7.67
CA THR A 355 4.24 42.21 -9.13
C THR A 355 5.69 42.54 -9.47
N SER A 356 6.35 41.63 -10.19
CA SER A 356 7.70 41.82 -10.71
C SER A 356 7.66 42.12 -12.21
N VAL A 357 8.43 43.11 -12.67
CA VAL A 357 8.53 43.48 -14.09
C VAL A 357 9.82 42.90 -14.67
N PHE A 358 9.67 42.27 -15.84
CA PHE A 358 10.76 41.67 -16.61
C PHE A 358 10.82 42.32 -17.99
N SER A 359 12.00 42.30 -18.60
CA SER A 359 12.20 42.90 -19.93
C SER A 359 13.30 42.20 -20.72
N ALA A 360 13.08 42.04 -22.03
CA ALA A 360 14.05 41.51 -22.99
C ALA A 360 14.16 42.42 -24.21
N ALA A 361 15.28 42.34 -24.94
CA ALA A 361 15.36 42.95 -26.26
C ALA A 361 14.37 42.29 -27.21
N ASN A 362 13.73 43.08 -28.08
CA ASN A 362 12.83 42.54 -29.10
C ASN A 362 13.67 41.79 -30.14
N PRO A 363 13.45 40.47 -30.32
CA PRO A 363 14.27 39.67 -31.22
C PRO A 363 13.76 39.72 -32.68
N ALA A 364 12.60 40.35 -32.92
CA ALA A 364 12.04 40.45 -34.25
C ALA A 364 12.94 41.31 -35.15
N PRO A 365 13.24 40.88 -36.39
CA PRO A 365 13.88 41.77 -37.35
C PRO A 365 12.95 42.96 -37.65
N PRO A 366 13.49 44.12 -38.09
CA PRO A 366 12.66 45.27 -38.45
C PRO A 366 11.56 44.90 -39.44
N GLY A 367 10.29 45.13 -39.06
CA GLY A 367 9.11 44.80 -39.88
C GLY A 367 8.69 43.32 -39.87
N GLY A 368 9.32 42.47 -39.05
CA GLY A 368 8.94 41.08 -38.85
C GLY A 368 8.15 40.85 -37.57
N THR A 369 7.56 39.66 -37.46
CA THR A 369 6.91 39.15 -36.25
C THR A 369 7.48 37.78 -35.93
N ILE A 370 7.71 37.51 -34.65
CA ILE A 370 8.12 36.21 -34.14
C ILE A 370 7.26 35.84 -32.95
N ASN A 371 6.97 34.55 -32.79
CA ASN A 371 6.26 34.04 -31.64
C ASN A 371 7.28 33.59 -30.59
N VAL A 372 7.07 34.00 -29.34
CA VAL A 372 7.88 33.60 -28.19
C VAL A 372 6.98 33.02 -27.11
N THR A 373 7.45 32.00 -26.43
CA THR A 373 6.74 31.45 -25.27
C THR A 373 7.31 32.08 -24.01
N VAL A 374 6.52 32.94 -23.36
CA VAL A 374 6.89 33.51 -22.07
C VAL A 374 6.58 32.50 -20.96
N ILE A 375 7.58 32.18 -20.17
CA ILE A 375 7.49 31.30 -19.01
C ILE A 375 7.58 32.13 -17.75
N ALA A 376 6.82 31.77 -16.73
CA ALA A 376 6.83 32.43 -15.43
C ALA A 376 6.58 31.41 -14.32
N GLY A 377 7.22 31.62 -13.18
CA GLY A 377 7.04 30.80 -11.97
C GLY A 377 7.58 31.51 -10.75
N ALA A 378 7.29 30.97 -9.57
CA ALA A 378 7.74 31.53 -8.31
C ALA A 378 8.25 30.41 -7.40
N PHE A 379 9.50 30.56 -6.97
CA PHE A 379 10.13 29.68 -6.00
C PHE A 379 9.82 30.16 -4.59
N CYS A 380 9.34 29.27 -3.73
CA CYS A 380 9.22 29.46 -2.28
C CYS A 380 10.25 28.60 -1.56
N GLN A 381 11.14 29.22 -0.78
CA GLN A 381 12.23 28.54 -0.09
C GLN A 381 11.72 27.48 0.90
N GLU A 382 10.61 27.77 1.57
CA GLU A 382 9.99 26.89 2.57
C GLU A 382 9.31 25.66 1.94
N LEU A 383 9.03 25.67 0.63
CA LEU A 383 8.45 24.52 -0.10
C LEU A 383 9.50 23.72 -0.87
N TYR A 384 10.41 24.41 -1.56
CA TYR A 384 11.33 23.79 -2.52
C TYR A 384 12.75 23.62 -1.96
N GLY A 385 13.00 24.05 -0.72
CA GLY A 385 14.31 24.02 -0.08
C GLY A 385 15.10 25.32 -0.28
N ALA A 386 16.36 25.33 0.19
CA ALA A 386 17.19 26.54 0.17
C ALA A 386 17.80 26.88 -1.21
N ASP A 387 17.98 25.88 -2.09
CA ASP A 387 18.59 26.07 -3.40
C ASP A 387 17.52 26.26 -4.48
N SER A 388 17.52 27.45 -5.09
CA SER A 388 16.58 27.80 -6.15
C SER A 388 17.03 27.40 -7.57
N LYS A 389 18.29 26.98 -7.73
CA LYS A 389 18.85 26.66 -9.06
C LYS A 389 18.17 25.48 -9.76
N PRO A 390 17.80 24.37 -9.09
CA PRO A 390 17.05 23.29 -9.73
C PRO A 390 15.71 23.78 -10.29
N TYR A 391 14.99 24.61 -9.52
CA TYR A 391 13.72 25.21 -9.94
C TYR A 391 13.89 26.13 -11.15
N GLU A 392 14.92 26.99 -11.14
CA GLU A 392 15.26 27.86 -12.27
C GLU A 392 15.58 27.08 -13.55
N ARG A 393 16.38 26.00 -13.44
CA ARG A 393 16.74 25.14 -14.57
C ARG A 393 15.51 24.44 -15.16
N LEU A 394 14.63 23.90 -14.31
CA LEU A 394 13.37 23.28 -14.72
C LEU A 394 12.51 24.27 -15.50
N LEU A 395 12.31 25.47 -14.96
CA LEU A 395 11.56 26.52 -15.66
C LEU A 395 12.20 26.87 -17.00
N GLY A 396 13.52 26.99 -17.06
CA GLY A 396 14.24 27.27 -18.31
C GLY A 396 14.09 26.20 -19.39
N LYS A 397 13.68 25.00 -18.99
CA LYS A 397 13.33 23.88 -19.88
C LYS A 397 11.83 23.77 -20.14
N GLY A 398 11.02 24.69 -19.61
CA GLY A 398 9.57 24.70 -19.76
C GLY A 398 8.80 23.82 -18.77
N VAL A 399 9.48 23.29 -17.74
CA VAL A 399 8.85 22.52 -16.66
C VAL A 399 8.60 23.45 -15.48
N ASP A 400 7.33 23.68 -15.15
CA ASP A 400 6.94 24.41 -13.94
C ASP A 400 6.70 23.42 -12.79
N PRO A 401 7.61 23.33 -11.79
CA PRO A 401 7.47 22.35 -10.72
C PRO A 401 6.18 22.53 -9.92
N ALA A 402 5.69 23.76 -9.76
CA ALA A 402 4.44 24.01 -9.03
C ALA A 402 3.22 23.37 -9.70
N LYS A 403 3.29 23.14 -11.02
CA LYS A 403 2.23 22.49 -11.81
C LYS A 403 2.49 21.02 -12.08
N ALA A 404 3.75 20.57 -11.98
CA ALA A 404 4.12 19.18 -12.21
C ALA A 404 3.89 18.30 -10.98
N VAL A 405 3.94 18.87 -9.77
CA VAL A 405 3.77 18.14 -8.51
C VAL A 405 2.72 18.78 -7.58
N PRO A 406 1.51 19.14 -8.05
CA PRO A 406 0.53 19.89 -7.25
C PRO A 406 -0.05 19.09 -6.08
N SER A 407 -0.02 17.76 -6.17
CA SER A 407 -0.64 16.81 -5.23
C SER A 407 0.38 16.06 -4.36
N LEU A 408 1.68 16.17 -4.63
CA LEU A 408 2.70 15.54 -3.80
C LEU A 408 2.69 16.13 -2.39
N ASP A 409 2.94 15.27 -1.40
CA ASP A 409 3.24 15.73 -0.05
C ASP A 409 4.40 16.74 -0.12
N LYS A 410 4.23 17.84 0.59
CA LYS A 410 5.16 18.97 0.61
C LYS A 410 6.53 18.58 1.16
N ALA A 411 6.61 17.59 2.04
CA ALA A 411 7.88 17.02 2.49
C ALA A 411 8.69 16.43 1.33
N PHE A 412 8.02 15.96 0.27
CA PHE A 412 8.67 15.36 -0.91
C PHE A 412 8.98 16.36 -2.02
N ILE A 413 8.38 17.56 -2.01
CA ILE A 413 8.57 18.57 -3.06
C ILE A 413 10.04 18.86 -3.37
N PRO A 414 10.94 19.13 -2.39
CA PRO A 414 12.34 19.42 -2.68
C PRO A 414 13.05 18.29 -3.44
N ALA A 415 12.78 17.05 -3.04
CA ALA A 415 13.43 15.89 -3.61
C ALA A 415 12.80 15.46 -4.94
N ALA A 416 11.49 15.70 -5.13
CA ALA A 416 10.83 15.61 -6.43
C ALA A 416 11.41 16.62 -7.44
N VAL A 417 11.67 17.87 -7.00
CA VAL A 417 12.35 18.88 -7.82
C VAL A 417 13.77 18.44 -8.20
N ALA A 418 14.52 17.88 -7.26
CA ALA A 418 15.84 17.34 -7.53
C ALA A 418 15.79 16.19 -8.55
N ALA A 419 14.84 15.26 -8.40
CA ALA A 419 14.61 14.15 -9.32
C ALA A 419 14.25 14.64 -10.72
N MET A 420 13.28 15.57 -10.86
CA MET A 420 12.91 16.17 -12.15
C MET A 420 14.11 16.84 -12.83
N ASN A 421 14.91 17.61 -12.09
CA ASN A 421 16.09 18.24 -12.66
C ASN A 421 17.09 17.18 -13.16
N ARG A 422 17.26 16.09 -12.40
CA ARG A 422 18.15 15.00 -12.78
C ARG A 422 17.65 14.22 -14.00
N MET A 423 16.33 14.00 -14.13
CA MET A 423 15.72 13.43 -15.34
C MET A 423 16.07 14.26 -16.58
N LEU A 424 16.01 15.59 -16.47
CA LEU A 424 16.41 16.49 -17.55
C LEU A 424 17.92 16.44 -17.84
N ASP A 425 18.76 16.35 -16.80
CA ASP A 425 20.21 16.20 -16.95
C ASP A 425 20.58 14.86 -17.62
N GLU A 426 19.75 13.83 -17.43
CA GLU A 426 19.83 12.52 -18.13
C GLU A 426 19.18 12.53 -19.53
N GLY A 427 18.71 13.68 -20.01
CA GLY A 427 18.21 13.87 -21.38
C GLY A 427 16.73 13.51 -21.58
N ALA A 428 15.94 13.40 -20.51
CA ALA A 428 14.49 13.28 -20.64
C ALA A 428 13.88 14.52 -21.30
N ASP A 429 12.82 14.31 -22.09
CA ASP A 429 12.05 15.41 -22.66
C ASP A 429 11.28 16.16 -21.56
N PRO A 430 11.24 17.51 -21.56
CA PRO A 430 10.52 18.28 -20.56
C PRO A 430 9.03 17.93 -20.41
N ALA A 431 8.32 17.61 -21.50
CA ALA A 431 6.93 17.19 -21.42
C ALA A 431 6.82 15.81 -20.77
N ALA A 432 7.73 14.89 -21.12
CA ALA A 432 7.79 13.56 -20.49
C ALA A 432 8.06 13.64 -18.98
N VAL A 433 8.92 14.56 -18.52
CA VAL A 433 9.14 14.79 -17.07
C VAL A 433 7.85 15.18 -16.37
N LYS A 434 7.07 16.11 -16.95
CA LYS A 434 5.80 16.53 -16.39
C LYS A 434 4.80 15.37 -16.32
N ASP A 435 4.65 14.62 -17.40
CA ASP A 435 3.71 13.50 -17.48
C ASP A 435 4.11 12.36 -16.53
N ALA A 436 5.41 12.09 -16.39
CA ALA A 436 5.92 11.10 -15.45
C ALA A 436 5.62 11.49 -14.00
N MET A 437 5.79 12.76 -13.61
CA MET A 437 5.51 13.20 -12.24
C MET A 437 4.02 13.12 -11.87
N ALA A 438 3.12 13.36 -12.83
CA ALA A 438 1.69 13.14 -12.60
C ALA A 438 1.39 11.67 -12.29
N LYS A 439 2.09 10.74 -12.95
CA LYS A 439 1.98 9.30 -12.68
C LYS A 439 2.68 8.87 -11.39
N VAL A 440 3.82 9.47 -11.05
CA VAL A 440 4.46 9.20 -9.75
C VAL A 440 3.48 9.40 -8.61
N ASP A 441 2.60 10.40 -8.72
CA ASP A 441 1.53 10.62 -7.76
C ASP A 441 0.41 9.57 -7.88
N GLU A 442 -0.12 9.33 -9.08
CA GLU A 442 -1.18 8.34 -9.36
C GLU A 442 -0.84 6.93 -8.86
N TYR A 443 0.44 6.53 -8.96
CA TYR A 443 0.93 5.20 -8.61
C TYR A 443 1.68 5.16 -7.28
N HIS A 444 1.65 6.23 -6.48
CA HIS A 444 2.29 6.31 -5.17
C HIS A 444 3.80 5.97 -5.18
N LEU A 445 4.52 6.40 -6.23
CA LEU A 445 5.94 6.07 -6.44
C LEU A 445 6.91 7.04 -5.75
N GLN A 446 6.40 7.94 -4.91
CA GLN A 446 7.22 8.96 -4.24
C GLN A 446 8.37 8.33 -3.46
N PRO A 447 8.16 7.34 -2.56
CA PRO A 447 9.25 6.77 -1.75
C PRO A 447 10.35 6.12 -2.62
N ALA A 448 9.95 5.37 -3.65
CA ALA A 448 10.89 4.70 -4.54
C ALA A 448 11.70 5.70 -5.37
N LEU A 449 11.04 6.72 -5.95
CA LEU A 449 11.73 7.75 -6.73
C LEU A 449 12.72 8.56 -5.86
N LEU A 450 12.35 8.82 -4.60
CA LEU A 450 13.21 9.49 -3.63
C LEU A 450 14.44 8.66 -3.30
N HIS A 451 14.25 7.37 -3.05
CA HIS A 451 15.35 6.45 -2.81
C HIS A 451 16.32 6.45 -4.00
N LEU A 452 15.82 6.24 -5.23
CA LEU A 452 16.63 6.25 -6.44
C LEU A 452 17.34 7.59 -6.67
N ASN A 453 16.66 8.71 -6.41
CA ASN A 453 17.29 10.02 -6.54
C ASN A 453 18.37 10.25 -5.47
N SER A 454 18.12 9.83 -4.22
CA SER A 454 19.05 9.96 -3.09
C SER A 454 20.33 9.14 -3.27
N ALA A 455 20.28 8.06 -4.07
CA ALA A 455 21.45 7.28 -4.46
C ALA A 455 22.46 8.09 -5.27
N GLY A 456 22.10 9.27 -5.80
CA GLY A 456 23.01 10.14 -6.53
C GLY A 456 23.67 9.40 -7.69
N ASP A 457 24.99 9.52 -7.83
CA ASP A 457 25.79 8.87 -8.88
C ASP A 457 25.81 7.32 -8.80
N ALA A 458 25.26 6.73 -7.75
CA ALA A 458 25.10 5.27 -7.65
C ALA A 458 23.91 4.75 -8.47
N PHE A 459 22.95 5.60 -8.83
CA PHE A 459 21.88 5.24 -9.77
C PHE A 459 22.08 6.00 -11.09
N HIS A 460 21.63 5.47 -12.21
CA HIS A 460 21.46 6.17 -13.48
C HIS A 460 20.24 5.53 -14.15
N GLY A 461 19.32 6.31 -14.74
CA GLY A 461 18.11 5.73 -15.33
C GLY A 461 16.80 6.39 -14.90
N LEU A 462 16.88 7.53 -14.21
CA LEU A 462 15.70 8.39 -14.02
C LEU A 462 15.17 8.86 -15.38
N GLY A 463 16.05 9.11 -16.36
CA GLY A 463 15.65 9.44 -17.73
C GLY A 463 14.84 8.32 -18.41
N ALA A 464 15.29 7.07 -18.29
CA ALA A 464 14.57 5.90 -18.81
C ALA A 464 13.23 5.71 -18.10
N THR A 465 13.23 5.78 -16.77
CA THR A 465 12.02 5.70 -15.92
C THR A 465 10.98 6.75 -16.33
N THR A 466 11.44 7.99 -16.56
CA THR A 466 10.58 9.10 -17.01
C THR A 466 9.95 8.81 -18.36
N GLN A 467 10.75 8.36 -19.32
CA GLN A 467 10.25 8.02 -20.66
C GLN A 467 9.24 6.87 -20.59
N GLY A 468 9.51 5.84 -19.79
CA GLY A 468 8.60 4.71 -19.58
C GLY A 468 7.26 5.17 -18.99
N LEU A 469 7.30 5.92 -17.88
CA LEU A 469 6.08 6.44 -17.25
C LEU A 469 5.32 7.34 -18.22
N ALA A 470 5.97 8.28 -18.90
CA ALA A 470 5.29 9.17 -19.86
C ALA A 470 4.73 8.42 -21.09
N ALA A 471 5.39 7.35 -21.54
CA ALA A 471 4.96 6.54 -22.68
C ALA A 471 3.77 5.63 -22.34
N ALA A 472 3.67 5.15 -21.10
CA ALA A 472 2.58 4.26 -20.69
C ALA A 472 1.21 4.88 -21.00
N ARG A 473 0.33 4.09 -21.59
CA ARG A 473 -1.06 4.42 -21.96
C ARG A 473 -2.06 3.61 -21.16
N THR A 474 -1.65 2.46 -20.64
CA THR A 474 -2.47 1.62 -19.75
C THR A 474 -1.86 1.52 -18.35
N HIS A 475 -2.69 1.08 -17.40
CA HIS A 475 -2.26 0.79 -16.05
C HIS A 475 -1.21 -0.34 -16.04
N GLU A 476 -1.37 -1.39 -16.86
CA GLU A 476 -0.37 -2.48 -16.93
C GLU A 476 0.99 -1.97 -17.40
N GLU A 477 1.02 -1.11 -18.43
CA GLU A 477 2.27 -0.52 -18.92
C GLU A 477 2.95 0.33 -17.84
N ALA A 478 2.19 1.09 -17.05
CA ALA A 478 2.74 1.87 -15.94
C ALA A 478 3.29 0.96 -14.84
N MET A 479 2.57 -0.11 -14.46
CA MET A 479 3.00 -1.07 -13.45
C MET A 479 4.30 -1.81 -13.84
N ARG A 480 4.57 -2.01 -15.13
CA ARG A 480 5.88 -2.54 -15.57
C ARG A 480 7.03 -1.58 -15.25
N VAL A 481 6.80 -0.28 -15.36
CA VAL A 481 7.80 0.72 -14.98
C VAL A 481 7.97 0.78 -13.46
N VAL A 482 6.86 0.64 -12.71
CA VAL A 482 6.90 0.50 -11.24
C VAL A 482 7.77 -0.67 -10.83
N ASP A 483 7.54 -1.85 -11.42
CA ASP A 483 8.36 -3.02 -11.13
C ASP A 483 9.85 -2.76 -11.44
N ALA A 484 10.15 -2.07 -12.54
CA ALA A 484 11.52 -1.74 -12.91
C ALA A 484 12.19 -0.78 -11.90
N ILE A 485 11.42 0.17 -11.35
CA ILE A 485 11.84 1.09 -10.30
C ILE A 485 12.14 0.31 -9.01
N ASP A 486 11.19 -0.51 -8.54
CA ASP A 486 11.34 -1.30 -7.31
C ASP A 486 12.50 -2.29 -7.44
N PHE A 487 12.63 -2.89 -8.62
CA PHE A 487 13.73 -3.77 -8.94
C PHE A 487 15.09 -3.04 -8.88
N ALA A 488 15.20 -1.85 -9.46
CA ALA A 488 16.43 -1.05 -9.37
C ALA A 488 16.76 -0.62 -7.93
N ARG A 489 15.73 -0.32 -7.11
CA ARG A 489 15.86 -0.02 -5.69
C ARG A 489 16.44 -1.21 -4.93
N ASP A 490 15.85 -2.39 -5.08
CA ASP A 490 16.30 -3.62 -4.43
C ASP A 490 17.74 -3.98 -4.83
N LEU A 491 18.15 -3.67 -6.07
CA LEU A 491 19.53 -3.87 -6.52
C LEU A 491 20.52 -2.90 -5.85
N LEU A 492 20.14 -1.63 -5.66
CA LEU A 492 20.96 -0.67 -4.91
C LEU A 492 21.16 -1.12 -3.47
N ASP A 493 20.08 -1.58 -2.82
CA ASP A 493 20.12 -2.05 -1.43
C ASP A 493 21.01 -3.30 -1.27
N ARG A 494 20.97 -4.22 -2.23
CA ARG A 494 21.79 -5.45 -2.23
C ARG A 494 23.24 -5.22 -2.64
N SER A 495 23.54 -4.12 -3.31
CA SER A 495 24.90 -3.78 -3.77
C SER A 495 25.39 -2.45 -3.19
N PRO A 496 25.69 -2.38 -1.88
CA PRO A 496 26.20 -1.16 -1.27
C PRO A 496 27.49 -0.69 -1.95
N GLY A 497 27.44 0.46 -2.62
CA GLY A 497 28.56 1.03 -3.37
C GLY A 497 28.65 0.61 -4.84
N GLY A 498 27.76 -0.28 -5.31
CA GLY A 498 27.55 -0.56 -6.72
C GLY A 498 26.85 0.61 -7.43
N LYS A 499 27.05 0.70 -8.75
CA LYS A 499 26.29 1.61 -9.62
C LYS A 499 25.26 0.83 -10.41
N VAL A 500 23.99 1.24 -10.31
CA VAL A 500 22.86 0.64 -11.03
C VAL A 500 22.45 1.59 -12.16
N SER A 501 22.45 1.09 -13.40
CA SER A 501 22.01 1.79 -14.59
C SER A 501 20.76 1.13 -15.17
N LEU A 502 19.60 1.73 -14.96
CA LEU A 502 18.34 1.29 -15.54
C LEU A 502 18.15 1.90 -16.94
N THR A 503 17.85 1.05 -17.91
CA THR A 503 17.63 1.41 -19.31
C THR A 503 16.37 0.72 -19.82
N ALA A 504 15.54 1.44 -20.56
CA ALA A 504 14.44 0.87 -21.31
C ALA A 504 14.97 0.50 -22.72
N PRO A 505 15.09 -0.78 -23.09
CA PRO A 505 15.35 -1.16 -24.47
C PRO A 505 14.27 -0.60 -25.41
N LYS A 506 14.72 -0.21 -26.61
CA LYS A 506 13.91 0.42 -27.66
C LYS A 506 13.12 -0.58 -28.50
N ASP A 507 12.84 -1.78 -28.00
CA ASP A 507 12.22 -2.79 -28.85
C ASP A 507 10.82 -2.32 -29.30
N ALA A 508 10.39 -2.75 -30.48
CA ALA A 508 9.18 -2.24 -31.13
C ALA A 508 7.88 -2.52 -30.36
N ASN A 509 7.96 -3.32 -29.28
CA ASN A 509 6.85 -3.74 -28.46
C ASN A 509 6.89 -3.19 -27.02
N GLY A 510 7.98 -2.52 -26.60
CA GLY A 510 8.10 -1.84 -25.31
C GLY A 510 8.03 -2.76 -24.08
N LYS A 511 8.41 -4.04 -24.21
CA LYS A 511 8.15 -5.06 -23.18
C LYS A 511 9.31 -5.35 -22.23
N GLU A 512 10.49 -4.81 -22.48
CA GLU A 512 11.70 -5.18 -21.76
C GLU A 512 12.29 -3.99 -21.02
N TRP A 513 12.92 -4.24 -19.87
CA TRP A 513 13.70 -3.30 -19.07
C TRP A 513 15.02 -3.96 -18.66
N THR A 514 16.12 -3.24 -18.81
CA THR A 514 17.46 -3.75 -18.49
C THR A 514 18.12 -2.89 -17.43
N ALA A 515 18.54 -3.49 -16.32
CA ALA A 515 19.32 -2.85 -15.26
C ALA A 515 20.73 -3.44 -15.23
N ASP A 516 21.73 -2.61 -15.51
CA ASP A 516 23.14 -2.99 -15.40
C ASP A 516 23.67 -2.56 -14.03
N VAL A 517 24.17 -3.51 -13.23
CA VAL A 517 24.82 -3.25 -11.94
C VAL A 517 26.31 -3.43 -12.09
N THR A 518 27.07 -2.39 -11.79
CA THR A 518 28.54 -2.42 -11.79
C THR A 518 29.03 -2.22 -10.36
N SER A 519 29.62 -3.26 -9.78
CA SER A 519 30.15 -3.23 -8.41
C SER A 519 31.59 -3.74 -8.41
N GLY A 520 32.56 -2.83 -8.37
CA GLY A 520 33.97 -3.20 -8.46
C GLY A 520 34.34 -3.72 -9.85
N GLU A 521 34.93 -4.92 -9.91
CA GLU A 521 35.27 -5.61 -11.18
C GLU A 521 34.10 -6.45 -11.72
N ASP A 522 33.05 -6.67 -10.92
CA ASP A 522 31.92 -7.50 -11.32
C ASP A 522 30.83 -6.64 -11.97
N ALA A 523 30.38 -7.07 -13.15
CA ALA A 523 29.24 -6.51 -13.86
C ALA A 523 28.12 -7.55 -13.90
N TYR A 524 26.98 -7.20 -13.31
CA TYR A 524 25.77 -8.00 -13.36
C TYR A 524 24.76 -7.32 -14.26
N ARG A 525 24.17 -8.08 -15.18
CA ARG A 525 23.05 -7.60 -16.00
C ARG A 525 21.77 -8.23 -15.52
N TYR A 526 20.80 -7.39 -15.23
CA TYR A 526 19.48 -7.80 -14.85
C TYR A 526 18.46 -7.39 -15.91
N ILE A 527 17.54 -8.29 -16.22
CA ILE A 527 16.54 -8.07 -17.26
C ILE A 527 15.17 -8.35 -16.68
N LEU A 528 14.31 -7.35 -16.69
CA LEU A 528 12.90 -7.46 -16.33
C LEU A 528 12.08 -7.52 -17.63
N THR A 529 11.24 -8.53 -17.74
CA THR A 529 10.38 -8.73 -18.91
C THR A 529 9.08 -9.43 -18.51
N THR A 530 8.11 -9.49 -19.42
CA THR A 530 6.77 -10.00 -19.14
C THR A 530 6.37 -11.12 -20.08
N ALA A 531 5.69 -12.14 -19.56
CA ALA A 531 5.14 -13.24 -20.35
C ALA A 531 3.70 -13.54 -19.92
N THR A 532 2.82 -13.77 -20.88
CA THR A 532 1.40 -14.08 -20.65
C THR A 532 1.06 -15.55 -20.90
N THR A 533 1.91 -16.26 -21.67
CA THR A 533 1.70 -17.67 -22.03
C THR A 533 2.98 -18.49 -21.94
N ALA A 534 2.84 -19.81 -21.83
CA ALA A 534 3.96 -20.75 -21.84
C ALA A 534 4.85 -20.65 -23.09
N ALA A 535 4.24 -20.34 -24.24
CA ALA A 535 4.98 -20.16 -25.49
C ALA A 535 5.77 -18.84 -25.47
N GLU A 536 5.14 -17.76 -25.00
CA GLU A 536 5.79 -16.46 -24.85
C GLU A 536 6.93 -16.52 -23.82
N LEU A 537 6.78 -17.27 -22.73
CA LEU A 537 7.83 -17.44 -21.71
C LEU A 537 9.16 -17.91 -22.32
N VAL A 538 9.12 -18.85 -23.26
CA VAL A 538 10.35 -19.36 -23.92
C VAL A 538 10.94 -18.31 -24.85
N THR A 539 10.10 -17.62 -25.62
CA THR A 539 10.54 -16.52 -26.50
C THR A 539 11.19 -15.40 -25.69
N VAL A 540 10.50 -14.93 -24.66
CA VAL A 540 10.96 -13.87 -23.76
C VAL A 540 12.24 -14.25 -23.04
N LEU A 541 12.36 -15.50 -22.57
CA LEU A 541 13.60 -15.99 -21.98
C LEU A 541 14.76 -16.01 -22.98
N ASN A 542 14.50 -16.38 -24.23
CA ASN A 542 15.53 -16.36 -25.27
C ASN A 542 15.96 -14.94 -25.64
N ASP A 543 15.01 -14.02 -25.75
CA ASP A 543 15.28 -12.62 -26.07
C ASP A 543 16.08 -11.97 -24.93
N ALA A 544 15.66 -12.19 -23.68
CA ALA A 544 16.39 -11.74 -22.50
C ALA A 544 17.81 -12.34 -22.43
N THR A 545 17.97 -13.65 -22.64
CA THR A 545 19.30 -14.28 -22.60
C THR A 545 20.20 -13.82 -23.75
N ALA A 546 19.65 -13.43 -24.90
CA ALA A 546 20.43 -12.83 -25.99
C ALA A 546 20.98 -11.43 -25.64
N LEU A 547 20.38 -10.73 -24.68
CA LEU A 547 20.87 -9.46 -24.16
C LEU A 547 21.97 -9.62 -23.09
N LEU A 548 22.17 -10.83 -22.57
CA LEU A 548 23.27 -11.11 -21.64
C LEU A 548 24.59 -11.24 -22.42
N SER A 549 25.64 -10.58 -21.92
CA SER A 549 26.99 -10.78 -22.46
C SER A 549 27.51 -12.16 -22.04
N PRO A 550 28.22 -12.91 -22.90
CA PRO A 550 28.80 -14.21 -22.53
C PRO A 550 29.73 -14.16 -21.31
N ASP A 551 30.34 -12.99 -21.07
CA ASP A 551 31.32 -12.77 -20.01
C ASP A 551 30.69 -12.17 -18.73
N ALA A 552 29.37 -11.91 -18.71
CA ALA A 552 28.68 -11.33 -17.57
C ALA A 552 27.80 -12.36 -16.86
N ASN A 553 27.80 -12.34 -15.53
CA ASN A 553 26.79 -13.05 -14.76
C ASN A 553 25.48 -12.27 -14.84
N GLY A 554 24.43 -12.89 -15.36
CA GLY A 554 23.13 -12.28 -15.60
C GLY A 554 22.03 -12.91 -14.76
N THR A 555 21.12 -12.08 -14.26
CA THR A 555 19.86 -12.56 -13.67
C THR A 555 18.69 -12.07 -14.51
N VAL A 556 17.87 -12.99 -15.01
CA VAL A 556 16.66 -12.64 -15.76
C VAL A 556 15.47 -12.77 -14.83
N ARG A 557 14.67 -11.72 -14.67
CA ARG A 557 13.41 -11.72 -13.94
C ARG A 557 12.25 -11.61 -14.94
N ILE A 558 11.39 -12.61 -14.98
CA ILE A 558 10.21 -12.66 -15.83
C ILE A 558 8.98 -12.53 -14.94
N ARG A 559 8.21 -11.45 -15.10
CA ARG A 559 6.89 -11.33 -14.48
C ARG A 559 5.87 -12.03 -15.37
N VAL A 560 5.12 -12.96 -14.81
CA VAL A 560 3.99 -13.57 -15.49
C VAL A 560 2.80 -12.62 -15.33
N GLU A 561 2.18 -12.19 -16.41
CA GLU A 561 0.93 -11.46 -16.36
C GLU A 561 -0.24 -12.44 -16.53
N ARG A 562 -1.35 -12.19 -15.82
CA ARG A 562 -2.57 -12.98 -16.02
C ARG A 562 -3.11 -12.70 -17.42
N ALA A 563 -2.99 -13.66 -18.33
CA ALA A 563 -3.74 -13.63 -19.58
C ALA A 563 -5.25 -13.82 -19.30
N TRP A 564 -6.08 -13.41 -20.24
CA TRP A 564 -7.51 -13.73 -20.23
C TRP A 564 -7.75 -14.79 -21.31
N GLY A 565 -8.30 -15.97 -20.94
CA GLY A 565 -8.63 -17.07 -21.85
C GLY A 565 -8.19 -18.47 -21.38
N GLU A 566 -8.62 -19.52 -22.10
CA GLU A 566 -8.49 -20.96 -21.75
C GLU A 566 -7.05 -21.48 -21.53
N HIS A 567 -6.03 -20.69 -21.84
CA HIS A 567 -4.61 -21.05 -21.69
C HIS A 567 -3.85 -20.14 -20.73
N ALA A 568 -4.53 -19.20 -20.09
CA ALA A 568 -3.93 -18.20 -19.24
C ALA A 568 -3.56 -18.71 -17.83
N ASP A 569 -4.22 -19.76 -17.36
CA ASP A 569 -4.12 -20.16 -15.96
C ASP A 569 -2.88 -21.00 -15.64
N SER A 570 -2.18 -21.55 -16.64
CA SER A 570 -1.07 -22.46 -16.35
C SER A 570 0.08 -21.72 -15.67
N LEU A 571 0.69 -20.71 -16.33
CA LEU A 571 1.84 -20.01 -15.74
C LEU A 571 1.51 -19.21 -14.48
N TRP A 572 0.30 -18.65 -14.42
CA TRP A 572 -0.12 -17.79 -13.32
C TRP A 572 -0.26 -18.56 -12.01
N ASN A 573 -0.63 -19.85 -12.08
CA ASN A 573 -0.87 -20.71 -10.92
C ASN A 573 0.14 -21.87 -10.77
N GLU A 574 1.14 -22.00 -11.66
CA GLU A 574 2.19 -23.02 -11.49
C GLU A 574 3.08 -22.70 -10.29
N ASP A 575 3.40 -23.72 -9.48
CA ASP A 575 4.46 -23.66 -8.49
C ASP A 575 5.85 -23.87 -9.13
N VAL A 576 6.92 -23.88 -8.33
CA VAL A 576 8.29 -24.11 -8.80
C VAL A 576 8.41 -25.40 -9.64
N ALA A 577 7.76 -26.49 -9.22
CA ALA A 577 7.85 -27.78 -9.91
C ALA A 577 7.08 -27.77 -11.25
N GLY A 578 5.92 -27.11 -11.28
CA GLY A 578 5.15 -26.87 -12.50
C GLY A 578 5.94 -26.05 -13.52
N LEU A 579 6.56 -24.95 -13.08
CA LEU A 579 7.41 -24.09 -13.91
C LEU A 579 8.63 -24.85 -14.44
N GLN A 580 9.31 -25.63 -13.59
CA GLN A 580 10.43 -26.48 -13.99
C GLN A 580 10.00 -27.50 -15.06
N SER A 581 8.87 -28.18 -14.86
CA SER A 581 8.34 -29.15 -15.82
C SER A 581 8.02 -28.51 -17.16
N LEU A 582 7.41 -27.32 -17.14
CA LEU A 582 7.04 -26.57 -18.34
C LEU A 582 8.29 -26.13 -19.11
N LEU A 583 9.30 -25.59 -18.43
CA LEU A 583 10.57 -25.20 -19.05
C LEU A 583 11.33 -26.43 -19.59
N HIS A 584 11.33 -27.57 -18.86
CA HIS A 584 11.91 -28.83 -19.33
C HIS A 584 11.28 -29.33 -20.61
N GLN A 585 9.94 -29.33 -20.69
CA GLN A 585 9.21 -29.73 -21.91
C GLN A 585 9.56 -28.84 -23.11
N LYS A 586 10.06 -27.63 -22.85
CA LYS A 586 10.46 -26.64 -23.85
C LYS A 586 11.97 -26.46 -23.95
N ASN A 587 12.78 -27.26 -23.25
CA ASN A 587 14.23 -27.06 -23.14
C ASN A 587 14.95 -27.02 -24.50
N GLY A 588 14.45 -27.80 -25.46
CA GLY A 588 14.94 -27.83 -26.83
C GLY A 588 14.80 -26.50 -27.55
N GLY A 589 14.00 -25.56 -27.06
CA GLY A 589 13.83 -24.21 -27.58
C GLY A 589 14.52 -23.12 -26.77
N ILE A 590 15.14 -23.41 -25.62
CA ILE A 590 15.77 -22.40 -24.75
C ILE A 590 17.26 -22.29 -25.09
N ASN A 591 17.71 -21.12 -25.57
CA ASN A 591 19.08 -20.87 -26.02
C ASN A 591 20.10 -21.04 -24.89
N ALA A 592 19.77 -20.60 -23.67
CA ALA A 592 20.64 -20.75 -22.49
C ALA A 592 21.04 -22.22 -22.23
N CYS A 593 20.22 -23.19 -22.64
CA CYS A 593 20.52 -24.62 -22.44
C CYS A 593 21.48 -25.22 -23.48
N ARG A 594 21.74 -24.53 -24.61
CA ARG A 594 22.55 -25.08 -25.72
C ARG A 594 24.02 -24.68 -25.65
N ASP A 595 24.31 -23.47 -25.19
CA ASP A 595 25.64 -22.84 -25.35
C ASP A 595 26.35 -22.57 -24.01
N GLY A 596 26.12 -23.42 -22.99
CA GLY A 596 26.81 -23.30 -21.70
C GLY A 596 26.28 -22.16 -20.80
N GLY A 597 24.98 -21.84 -20.90
CA GLY A 597 24.29 -20.92 -20.00
C GLY A 597 24.06 -19.51 -20.57
N GLY A 598 24.80 -19.10 -21.61
CA GLY A 598 24.60 -17.78 -22.23
C GLY A 598 24.74 -16.59 -21.27
N GLY A 599 25.56 -16.73 -20.21
CA GLY A 599 25.69 -15.73 -19.15
C GLY A 599 24.53 -15.71 -18.14
N LEU A 600 23.47 -16.51 -18.33
CA LEU A 600 22.37 -16.62 -17.36
C LEU A 600 22.84 -17.41 -16.14
N ASP A 601 22.82 -16.77 -14.97
CA ASP A 601 23.10 -17.38 -13.68
C ASP A 601 21.81 -17.76 -12.95
N THR A 602 20.86 -16.81 -12.90
CA THR A 602 19.59 -16.98 -12.19
C THR A 602 18.40 -16.52 -13.04
N LEU A 603 17.34 -17.33 -13.08
CA LEU A 603 16.02 -17.00 -13.63
C LEU A 603 15.02 -16.85 -12.47
N ILE A 604 14.42 -15.69 -12.32
CA ILE A 604 13.34 -15.44 -11.36
C ILE A 604 12.03 -15.33 -12.12
N ILE A 605 11.04 -16.16 -11.79
CA ILE A 605 9.68 -16.06 -12.36
C ILE A 605 8.73 -15.56 -11.27
N SER A 606 8.13 -14.39 -11.45
CA SER A 606 7.16 -13.81 -10.51
C SER A 606 5.73 -14.08 -10.99
N ASN A 607 4.94 -14.83 -10.23
CA ASN A 607 3.51 -15.12 -10.52
C ASN A 607 2.63 -14.96 -9.26
N ARG A 608 1.37 -15.42 -9.29
CA ARG A 608 0.44 -15.29 -8.14
C ARG A 608 0.96 -15.96 -6.86
N LEU A 609 1.76 -17.02 -6.99
CA LEU A 609 2.30 -17.77 -5.87
C LEU A 609 3.59 -17.15 -5.30
N GLY A 610 4.10 -16.07 -5.90
CA GLY A 610 5.30 -15.37 -5.48
C GLY A 610 6.45 -15.46 -6.49
N ASP A 611 7.66 -15.19 -6.01
CA ASP A 611 8.90 -15.26 -6.78
C ASP A 611 9.51 -16.67 -6.73
N HIS A 612 9.77 -17.24 -7.90
CA HIS A 612 10.39 -18.56 -8.06
C HIS A 612 11.77 -18.41 -8.67
N SER A 613 12.82 -18.71 -7.91
CA SER A 613 14.21 -18.66 -8.39
C SER A 613 14.66 -20.01 -8.94
N LEU A 614 15.19 -20.02 -10.16
CA LEU A 614 15.64 -21.19 -10.90
C LEU A 614 17.03 -20.92 -11.47
N THR A 615 17.94 -21.87 -11.34
CA THR A 615 19.24 -21.87 -12.03
C THR A 615 19.11 -22.57 -13.39
N PRO A 616 20.01 -22.33 -14.36
CA PRO A 616 20.04 -23.11 -15.59
C PRO A 616 20.06 -24.62 -15.36
N ALA A 617 20.69 -25.10 -14.27
CA ALA A 617 20.70 -26.52 -13.94
C ALA A 617 19.29 -27.06 -13.66
N ASP A 618 18.41 -26.24 -13.09
CA ASP A 618 17.03 -26.59 -12.71
C ASP A 618 16.08 -26.77 -13.91
N PHE A 619 16.45 -26.31 -15.11
CA PHE A 619 15.59 -26.43 -16.30
C PHE A 619 16.30 -26.88 -17.59
N CYS A 620 17.63 -26.91 -17.62
CA CYS A 620 18.41 -27.38 -18.76
C CYS A 620 18.89 -28.83 -18.62
N THR A 621 18.88 -29.43 -17.43
CA THR A 621 19.26 -30.84 -17.29
C THR A 621 18.15 -31.72 -17.85
N PRO A 622 18.41 -32.58 -18.87
CA PRO A 622 17.37 -33.48 -19.36
C PRO A 622 16.98 -34.41 -18.21
N GLU A 623 15.72 -34.33 -17.77
CA GLU A 623 15.26 -35.17 -16.67
C GLU A 623 15.43 -36.64 -17.07
N SER A 624 16.31 -37.34 -16.35
CA SER A 624 16.79 -38.68 -16.72
C SER A 624 15.70 -39.77 -16.71
N ASP A 625 14.49 -39.45 -16.25
CA ASP A 625 13.35 -40.36 -16.20
C ASP A 625 12.02 -39.62 -16.48
N PRO A 626 11.59 -39.51 -17.76
CA PRO A 626 10.32 -38.87 -18.11
C PRO A 626 9.09 -39.58 -17.51
N ALA A 627 9.23 -40.78 -16.93
CA ALA A 627 8.14 -41.46 -16.24
C ALA A 627 7.87 -40.92 -14.81
N LYS A 628 8.77 -40.11 -14.26
CA LYS A 628 8.58 -39.41 -12.98
C LYS A 628 7.80 -38.10 -13.12
N LEU A 629 7.79 -37.52 -14.32
CA LEU A 629 6.98 -36.35 -14.73
C LEU A 629 5.48 -36.68 -14.91
N LYS A 630 4.90 -37.54 -14.08
CA LYS A 630 3.45 -37.70 -14.08
C LYS A 630 2.82 -36.37 -13.68
N THR A 631 2.12 -35.77 -14.64
CA THR A 631 1.35 -34.53 -14.52
C THR A 631 0.56 -34.46 -13.21
N PRO A 632 0.38 -33.24 -12.65
CA PRO A 632 -0.21 -33.03 -11.34
C PRO A 632 -1.59 -33.68 -11.22
N ARG A 633 -1.96 -34.00 -9.96
CA ARG A 633 -3.20 -34.70 -9.56
C ARG A 633 -4.49 -34.23 -10.27
N HIS A 634 -4.54 -32.99 -10.78
CA HIS A 634 -5.69 -32.44 -11.49
C HIS A 634 -6.09 -33.21 -12.76
N ASN A 635 -5.14 -33.64 -13.59
CA ASN A 635 -5.49 -34.39 -14.81
C ASN A 635 -6.03 -35.78 -14.48
N LYS A 636 -5.54 -36.41 -13.40
CA LYS A 636 -6.00 -37.73 -12.95
C LYS A 636 -7.40 -37.69 -12.33
N ALA A 637 -7.76 -36.59 -11.68
CA ALA A 637 -9.13 -36.35 -11.20
C ALA A 637 -10.09 -36.11 -12.38
N ARG A 638 -9.68 -35.25 -13.33
CA ARG A 638 -10.42 -34.96 -14.57
C ARG A 638 -10.64 -36.23 -15.42
N ASP A 639 -9.62 -37.05 -15.60
CA ASP A 639 -9.70 -38.31 -16.36
C ASP A 639 -10.60 -39.34 -15.66
N ARG A 640 -10.57 -39.41 -14.32
CA ARG A 640 -11.45 -40.29 -13.53
C ARG A 640 -12.92 -39.87 -13.62
N VAL A 641 -13.21 -38.57 -13.53
CA VAL A 641 -14.57 -38.06 -13.72
C VAL A 641 -15.05 -38.29 -15.15
N THR A 642 -14.18 -38.12 -16.14
CA THR A 642 -14.49 -38.38 -17.55
C THR A 642 -14.78 -39.86 -17.85
N GLU A 643 -14.00 -40.79 -17.31
CA GLU A 643 -14.29 -42.24 -17.44
C GLU A 643 -15.58 -42.62 -16.70
N PHE A 644 -15.79 -42.07 -15.50
CA PHE A 644 -16.99 -42.33 -14.70
C PHE A 644 -18.27 -41.89 -15.41
N LEU A 645 -18.29 -40.68 -15.99
CA LEU A 645 -19.43 -40.17 -16.75
C LEU A 645 -19.74 -41.05 -17.97
N LYS A 646 -18.72 -41.62 -18.63
CA LYS A 646 -18.91 -42.57 -19.74
C LYS A 646 -19.54 -43.88 -19.30
N GLU A 647 -19.09 -44.41 -18.16
CA GLU A 647 -19.52 -45.72 -17.66
C GLU A 647 -20.95 -45.69 -17.11
N ARG A 648 -21.36 -44.59 -16.46
CA ARG A 648 -22.68 -44.47 -15.81
C ARG A 648 -23.78 -43.85 -16.67
N LEU A 649 -23.46 -42.89 -17.55
CA LEU A 649 -24.47 -42.21 -18.38
C LEU A 649 -24.74 -42.91 -19.73
N LYS A 650 -24.09 -44.06 -20.01
CA LYS A 650 -24.21 -44.82 -21.27
C LYS A 650 -24.02 -43.95 -22.52
N LEU A 651 -23.04 -43.05 -22.48
CA LEU A 651 -22.72 -42.16 -23.60
C LEU A 651 -22.15 -43.01 -24.75
N SER A 652 -22.87 -43.14 -25.86
CA SER A 652 -22.39 -43.88 -27.03
C SER A 652 -21.46 -43.00 -27.87
N GLY A 653 -20.17 -43.31 -27.87
CA GLY A 653 -19.19 -42.73 -28.80
C GLY A 653 -18.43 -43.82 -29.54
N ARG A 654 -18.47 -43.82 -30.88
CA ARG A 654 -17.63 -44.67 -31.73
C ARG A 654 -16.15 -44.27 -31.58
N SER A 655 -15.26 -45.26 -31.63
CA SER A 655 -13.81 -45.06 -31.57
C SER A 655 -13.28 -44.19 -32.72
N GLY A 656 -12.70 -43.05 -32.37
CA GLY A 656 -11.91 -42.17 -33.23
C GLY A 656 -10.82 -41.49 -32.37
N THR A 657 -9.74 -41.06 -33.02
CA THR A 657 -8.44 -40.64 -32.46
C THR A 657 -8.47 -39.57 -31.36
N VAL A 658 -7.46 -39.59 -30.50
CA VAL A 658 -7.28 -38.79 -29.28
C VAL A 658 -7.14 -37.29 -29.58
N GLY A 659 -8.07 -36.50 -29.04
CA GLY A 659 -8.15 -35.04 -29.11
C GLY A 659 -9.61 -34.66 -29.35
N GLU A 660 -10.25 -34.00 -28.40
CA GLU A 660 -11.70 -33.71 -28.33
C GLU A 660 -12.58 -34.87 -27.84
N ARG A 661 -13.27 -34.66 -26.72
CA ARG A 661 -14.34 -35.54 -26.22
C ARG A 661 -15.48 -34.66 -25.71
N GLU A 662 -16.51 -34.50 -26.55
CA GLU A 662 -17.81 -33.95 -26.17
C GLU A 662 -18.55 -34.89 -25.19
N LEU A 663 -19.25 -34.31 -24.22
CA LEU A 663 -20.11 -35.04 -23.28
C LEU A 663 -21.57 -34.98 -23.77
N ILE A 664 -22.07 -36.04 -24.44
CA ILE A 664 -23.41 -36.04 -25.09
C ILE A 664 -24.45 -36.71 -24.19
N VAL A 665 -25.24 -35.95 -23.41
CA VAL A 665 -26.23 -36.55 -22.50
C VAL A 665 -27.54 -36.90 -23.24
N PRO A 666 -28.02 -38.15 -23.22
CA PRO A 666 -29.24 -38.54 -23.92
C PRO A 666 -30.50 -38.01 -23.22
N SER A 667 -31.35 -37.26 -23.94
CA SER A 667 -32.64 -36.79 -23.40
C SER A 667 -33.69 -37.91 -23.41
N GLY A 668 -34.40 -38.06 -22.29
CA GLY A 668 -35.43 -39.08 -22.07
C GLY A 668 -36.79 -38.76 -22.69
N SER A 669 -36.84 -38.17 -23.89
CA SER A 669 -38.10 -37.89 -24.58
C SER A 669 -38.73 -39.17 -25.13
N LYS A 670 -39.95 -39.49 -24.70
CA LYS A 670 -40.75 -40.61 -25.27
C LYS A 670 -41.26 -40.34 -26.69
N ASN A 671 -41.02 -39.15 -27.26
CA ASN A 671 -41.58 -38.72 -28.54
C ASN A 671 -40.51 -38.45 -29.62
N GLY A 672 -39.49 -39.31 -29.75
CA GLY A 672 -38.78 -39.55 -31.02
C GLY A 672 -37.94 -38.42 -31.65
N THR A 673 -37.92 -37.20 -31.11
CA THR A 673 -37.02 -36.12 -31.54
C THR A 673 -36.08 -35.78 -30.38
N GLY A 674 -34.93 -36.46 -30.34
CA GLY A 674 -33.93 -36.27 -29.30
C GLY A 674 -33.04 -35.07 -29.60
N ASN A 675 -33.21 -34.00 -28.83
CA ASN A 675 -32.23 -32.92 -28.73
C ASN A 675 -31.20 -33.32 -27.68
N ASN A 676 -29.92 -33.32 -28.07
CA ASN A 676 -28.81 -33.62 -27.18
C ASN A 676 -28.20 -32.30 -26.71
N GLY A 677 -28.14 -32.10 -25.39
CA GLY A 677 -27.35 -31.05 -24.76
C GLY A 677 -25.96 -31.58 -24.37
N TYR A 678 -24.99 -30.68 -24.28
CA TYR A 678 -23.64 -30.97 -23.77
C TYR A 678 -23.23 -29.93 -22.74
N VAL A 679 -22.41 -30.36 -21.77
CA VAL A 679 -21.84 -29.49 -20.74
C VAL A 679 -20.48 -29.04 -21.23
N ASP A 680 -20.27 -27.73 -21.34
CA ASP A 680 -19.07 -27.14 -21.94
C ASP A 680 -18.05 -26.73 -20.87
N ASP A 681 -18.51 -26.25 -19.71
CA ASP A 681 -17.63 -25.83 -18.62
C ASP A 681 -18.13 -26.28 -17.24
N TRP A 682 -17.23 -26.90 -16.47
CA TRP A 682 -17.48 -27.39 -15.12
C TRP A 682 -16.20 -27.52 -14.29
N MET A 683 -16.33 -27.36 -12.97
CA MET A 683 -15.27 -27.64 -12.01
C MET A 683 -15.80 -28.44 -10.82
N LEU A 684 -14.95 -29.30 -10.25
CA LEU A 684 -15.23 -29.98 -9.00
C LEU A 684 -14.35 -29.35 -7.92
N ASP A 685 -14.95 -28.81 -6.86
CA ASP A 685 -14.17 -28.24 -5.77
C ASP A 685 -13.66 -29.31 -4.80
N GLU A 686 -12.84 -28.86 -3.85
CA GLU A 686 -12.23 -29.69 -2.81
C GLU A 686 -13.23 -30.35 -1.85
N ASN A 687 -14.47 -29.86 -1.80
CA ASN A 687 -15.56 -30.42 -1.01
C ASN A 687 -16.42 -31.42 -1.80
N GLY A 688 -16.06 -31.69 -3.07
CA GLY A 688 -16.82 -32.56 -3.95
C GLY A 688 -18.09 -31.93 -4.52
N VAL A 689 -18.20 -30.60 -4.52
CA VAL A 689 -19.30 -29.89 -5.18
C VAL A 689 -18.97 -29.71 -6.66
N LEU A 690 -19.90 -30.11 -7.52
CA LEU A 690 -19.80 -29.94 -8.96
C LEU A 690 -20.44 -28.60 -9.35
N HIS A 691 -19.62 -27.69 -9.86
CA HIS A 691 -20.03 -26.40 -10.41
C HIS A 691 -20.10 -26.54 -11.92
N ILE A 692 -21.26 -26.25 -12.52
CA ILE A 692 -21.46 -26.28 -13.97
C ILE A 692 -21.77 -24.87 -14.43
N TRP A 693 -20.88 -24.33 -15.27
CA TRP A 693 -20.90 -22.93 -15.70
C TRP A 693 -21.61 -22.76 -17.04
N GLU A 694 -21.53 -23.74 -17.94
CA GLU A 694 -22.17 -23.65 -19.25
C GLU A 694 -22.73 -25.01 -19.76
N VAL A 695 -23.98 -25.00 -20.20
CA VAL A 695 -24.64 -26.13 -20.88
C VAL A 695 -25.19 -25.65 -22.21
N LYS A 696 -24.68 -26.21 -23.32
CA LYS A 696 -25.09 -25.85 -24.68
C LYS A 696 -26.03 -26.90 -25.26
N SER A 697 -27.05 -26.43 -25.98
CA SER A 697 -27.91 -27.26 -26.82
C SER A 697 -27.46 -27.14 -28.27
N ARG A 698 -27.52 -28.23 -29.04
CA ARG A 698 -27.17 -28.22 -30.47
C ARG A 698 -28.14 -27.39 -31.33
N ASP A 699 -29.34 -27.15 -30.82
CA ASP A 699 -30.28 -26.18 -31.38
C ASP A 699 -30.26 -24.93 -30.47
N GLU A 700 -29.84 -23.78 -30.99
CA GLU A 700 -29.69 -22.48 -30.28
C GLU A 700 -30.98 -21.91 -29.69
N ALA A 701 -32.09 -22.66 -29.68
CA ALA A 701 -33.42 -22.16 -29.39
C ALA A 701 -34.17 -22.98 -28.34
N TYR A 702 -33.60 -23.24 -27.16
CA TYR A 702 -34.39 -23.65 -25.98
C TYR A 702 -33.61 -23.39 -24.67
N LYS A 703 -34.11 -22.47 -23.83
CA LYS A 703 -33.69 -22.29 -22.43
C LYS A 703 -34.92 -22.45 -21.54
N ALA A 704 -35.32 -23.69 -21.21
CA ALA A 704 -36.36 -23.93 -20.21
C ALA A 704 -35.71 -24.27 -18.85
N PRO A 705 -35.91 -23.44 -17.80
CA PRO A 705 -35.38 -23.68 -16.45
C PRO A 705 -35.71 -25.07 -15.86
N GLY A 706 -36.78 -25.72 -16.34
CA GLY A 706 -37.24 -27.03 -15.86
C GLY A 706 -36.32 -28.21 -16.21
N GLU A 707 -35.61 -28.20 -17.34
CA GLU A 707 -34.71 -29.32 -17.69
C GLU A 707 -33.43 -29.30 -16.86
N LEU A 708 -32.89 -28.11 -16.56
CA LEU A 708 -31.71 -27.95 -15.72
C LEU A 708 -31.98 -28.34 -14.26
N GLN A 709 -33.18 -28.06 -13.74
CA GLN A 709 -33.64 -28.57 -12.44
C GLN A 709 -33.75 -30.10 -12.44
N TRP A 710 -34.23 -30.70 -13.53
CA TRP A 710 -34.25 -32.16 -13.68
C TRP A 710 -32.84 -32.76 -13.66
N TYR A 711 -31.87 -32.12 -14.32
CA TYR A 711 -30.46 -32.55 -14.30
C TYR A 711 -29.84 -32.45 -12.91
N ARG A 712 -30.02 -31.33 -12.20
CA ARG A 712 -29.57 -31.18 -10.81
C ARG A 712 -30.15 -32.28 -9.93
N GLN A 713 -31.46 -32.52 -10.04
CA GLN A 713 -32.12 -33.54 -9.23
C GLN A 713 -31.62 -34.96 -9.56
N LYS A 714 -31.35 -35.27 -10.83
CA LYS A 714 -30.77 -36.57 -11.21
C LYS A 714 -29.33 -36.76 -10.73
N LEU A 715 -28.53 -35.69 -10.68
CA LEU A 715 -27.17 -35.72 -10.13
C LEU A 715 -27.18 -35.86 -8.61
N LEU A 716 -28.11 -35.21 -7.90
CA LEU A 716 -28.27 -35.36 -6.45
C LEU A 716 -28.81 -36.75 -6.07
N GLU A 717 -29.70 -37.33 -6.89
CA GLU A 717 -30.25 -38.68 -6.70
C GLU A 717 -29.19 -39.79 -6.78
N THR A 718 -27.98 -39.53 -7.30
CA THR A 718 -26.88 -40.51 -7.26
C THR A 718 -26.28 -40.68 -5.88
N GLY A 719 -26.47 -39.70 -4.98
CA GLY A 719 -25.93 -39.71 -3.61
C GLY A 719 -24.42 -39.44 -3.51
N GLU A 720 -23.78 -39.04 -4.62
CA GLU A 720 -22.32 -38.84 -4.70
C GLU A 720 -21.89 -37.38 -4.55
N TYR A 721 -22.81 -36.43 -4.69
CA TYR A 721 -22.55 -35.00 -4.56
C TYR A 721 -23.30 -34.44 -3.36
N ALA A 722 -22.61 -33.64 -2.54
CA ALA A 722 -23.23 -32.93 -1.43
C ALA A 722 -24.19 -31.84 -1.93
N ASP A 723 -23.87 -31.23 -3.08
CA ASP A 723 -24.72 -30.27 -3.79
C ASP A 723 -24.29 -30.14 -5.27
N VAL A 724 -25.13 -29.49 -6.10
CA VAL A 724 -24.84 -29.13 -7.50
C VAL A 724 -25.30 -27.69 -7.74
N VAL A 725 -24.38 -26.84 -8.19
CA VAL A 725 -24.61 -25.41 -8.45
C VAL A 725 -24.61 -25.15 -9.97
N LEU A 726 -25.62 -24.43 -10.46
CA LEU A 726 -25.82 -24.13 -11.88
C LEU A 726 -25.79 -22.61 -12.11
N GLY A 727 -24.96 -22.14 -13.05
CA GLY A 727 -24.94 -20.74 -13.52
C GLY A 727 -25.84 -20.51 -14.75
N PHE A 728 -26.34 -19.28 -14.93
CA PHE A 728 -27.18 -18.90 -16.09
C PHE A 728 -26.68 -17.60 -16.77
N PRO A 729 -26.64 -17.53 -18.12
CA PRO A 729 -26.56 -16.27 -18.86
C PRO A 729 -27.96 -15.65 -18.98
N LEU A 730 -28.13 -14.39 -18.55
CA LEU A 730 -29.40 -13.66 -18.62
C LEU A 730 -29.73 -13.27 -20.07
N GLY A 731 -30.69 -13.98 -20.67
CA GLY A 731 -31.51 -13.49 -21.78
C GLY A 731 -32.98 -13.50 -21.33
N GLU A 732 -33.78 -12.54 -21.82
CA GLU A 732 -35.17 -12.24 -21.42
C GLU A 732 -35.92 -13.41 -20.76
N VAL A 733 -35.96 -13.41 -19.42
CA VAL A 733 -36.83 -14.29 -18.65
C VAL A 733 -38.16 -13.55 -18.45
N LEU A 734 -39.16 -13.90 -19.26
CA LEU A 734 -40.56 -13.53 -19.02
C LEU A 734 -41.07 -14.36 -17.83
N VAL A 735 -41.10 -13.75 -16.65
CA VAL A 735 -41.77 -14.33 -15.47
C VAL A 735 -43.26 -14.03 -15.58
N GLU A 736 -44.08 -15.05 -15.90
CA GLU A 736 -45.54 -14.93 -15.74
C GLU A 736 -45.89 -14.88 -14.24
N PRO A 737 -46.63 -13.86 -13.77
CA PRO A 737 -47.00 -13.74 -12.37
C PRO A 737 -48.12 -14.73 -12.02
N GLY A 738 -47.83 -15.76 -11.22
CA GLY A 738 -48.90 -16.58 -10.64
C GLY A 738 -48.59 -17.94 -10.00
N VAL A 739 -47.34 -18.45 -9.96
CA VAL A 739 -47.11 -19.87 -9.57
C VAL A 739 -46.07 -20.11 -8.46
N LEU A 740 -45.62 -19.11 -7.69
CA LEU A 740 -44.74 -19.37 -6.54
C LEU A 740 -45.13 -18.59 -5.27
N PRO A 741 -45.05 -19.21 -4.07
CA PRO A 741 -45.31 -18.54 -2.79
C PRO A 741 -44.23 -17.48 -2.52
N SER A 742 -44.67 -16.34 -1.99
CA SER A 742 -43.99 -15.04 -1.97
C SER A 742 -42.85 -14.87 -0.94
N GLU A 743 -42.18 -15.94 -0.49
CA GLU A 743 -41.23 -15.86 0.64
C GLU A 743 -39.81 -16.36 0.35
N THR A 744 -39.37 -16.52 -0.91
CA THR A 744 -38.02 -17.09 -1.17
C THR A 744 -37.32 -16.60 -2.44
N LEU A 745 -37.53 -15.34 -2.84
CA LEU A 745 -36.83 -14.78 -3.99
C LEU A 745 -36.25 -13.40 -3.65
N GLU A 746 -34.93 -13.31 -3.52
CA GLU A 746 -34.20 -12.04 -3.60
C GLU A 746 -33.51 -11.99 -4.97
N ILE A 747 -33.97 -11.09 -5.84
CA ILE A 747 -33.26 -10.71 -7.07
C ILE A 747 -32.51 -9.43 -6.72
N LYS A 748 -31.19 -9.42 -6.87
CA LYS A 748 -30.39 -8.19 -6.74
C LYS A 748 -30.33 -7.49 -8.10
N ASP A 749 -30.88 -6.27 -8.16
CA ASP A 749 -30.76 -5.39 -9.33
C ASP A 749 -29.32 -4.87 -9.48
N TRP A 750 -28.80 -4.92 -10.71
CA TRP A 750 -27.58 -4.23 -11.12
C TRP A 750 -27.94 -3.13 -12.11
N ASP A 751 -27.60 -1.88 -11.76
CA ASP A 751 -27.93 -0.67 -12.51
C ASP A 751 -26.90 -0.42 -13.62
N GLY A 752 -27.36 -0.46 -14.86
CA GLY A 752 -26.57 -0.24 -16.05
C GLY A 752 -26.51 1.24 -16.42
N THR A 753 -25.33 1.84 -16.39
CA THR A 753 -25.05 3.04 -17.18
C THR A 753 -23.64 3.04 -17.78
N ARG A 754 -23.54 2.59 -19.04
CA ARG A 754 -22.69 3.23 -20.05
C ARG A 754 -23.37 3.17 -21.41
N SER A 755 -23.79 4.34 -21.88
CA SER A 755 -24.22 4.59 -23.25
C SER A 755 -23.00 4.61 -24.18
N GLY A 756 -22.96 3.74 -25.20
CA GLY A 756 -21.95 3.85 -26.26
C GLY A 756 -21.70 2.61 -27.12
N ASN A 757 -22.70 2.22 -27.92
CA ASN A 757 -22.64 1.31 -29.10
C ASN A 757 -22.53 -0.22 -28.85
N PRO A 758 -23.26 -1.07 -29.62
CA PRO A 758 -23.60 -2.44 -29.23
C PRO A 758 -22.77 -3.49 -29.98
N THR A 759 -21.86 -4.16 -29.29
CA THR A 759 -21.46 -5.53 -29.66
C THR A 759 -20.96 -6.25 -28.41
N GLY A 760 -21.84 -7.08 -27.83
CA GLY A 760 -21.51 -8.27 -27.05
C GLY A 760 -21.05 -8.03 -25.62
N GLU A 761 -21.95 -8.30 -24.66
CA GLU A 761 -21.66 -9.02 -23.41
C GLU A 761 -22.96 -9.10 -22.58
N ASP A 762 -23.51 -10.31 -22.41
CA ASP A 762 -24.69 -10.58 -21.56
C ASP A 762 -24.24 -10.87 -20.11
N PRO A 763 -24.89 -10.31 -19.08
CA PRO A 763 -24.50 -10.53 -17.68
C PRO A 763 -24.94 -11.92 -17.14
N LEU A 764 -24.16 -12.44 -16.19
CA LEU A 764 -24.40 -13.70 -15.47
C LEU A 764 -25.08 -13.44 -14.12
N ALA A 765 -26.09 -14.23 -13.77
CA ALA A 765 -26.72 -14.23 -12.44
C ALA A 765 -26.43 -15.53 -11.68
N VAL A 766 -26.12 -15.42 -10.40
CA VAL A 766 -25.87 -16.55 -9.49
C VAL A 766 -27.03 -16.67 -8.50
N ILE A 767 -27.68 -17.83 -8.47
CA ILE A 767 -28.75 -18.14 -7.52
C ILE A 767 -28.21 -19.12 -6.47
N VAL A 768 -28.20 -18.71 -5.20
CA VAL A 768 -27.77 -19.55 -4.08
C VAL A 768 -28.98 -19.88 -3.20
N TYR A 769 -29.30 -21.17 -3.03
CA TYR A 769 -30.33 -21.63 -2.08
C TYR A 769 -29.66 -22.20 -0.82
N ARG A 770 -30.16 -21.85 0.37
CA ARG A 770 -29.84 -22.56 1.62
C ARG A 770 -31.07 -23.29 2.14
N PRO A 771 -30.93 -24.50 2.69
CA PRO A 771 -32.05 -25.18 3.34
C PRO A 771 -32.41 -24.47 4.66
N VAL A 772 -33.71 -24.29 4.89
CA VAL A 772 -34.25 -24.01 6.22
C VAL A 772 -34.16 -25.31 7.04
N GLN A 773 -33.63 -25.22 8.26
CA GLN A 773 -33.55 -26.35 9.19
C GLN A 773 -34.93 -26.87 9.60
#